data_AF-A0AA96GB53-F1
#
_entry.id   AF-A0AA96GB53-F1
#
_cell.length_a   1.000
_cell.length_b   1.000
_cell.length_c   1.000
_cell.angle_alpha   90.00
_cell.angle_beta   90.00
_cell.angle_gamma   90.00
#
_symmetry.space_group_name_H-M   'P 1'
#
loop_
_entity.id
_entity.type
_entity.pdbx_description
1 polymer ?
#
loop_
_entity_poly.entity_id
_entity_poly.type
_entity_poly.pdbx_seq_one_letter_code
_entity_poly.pdbx_strand_id
1 'polypeptide(L)'
;MRKCTWIALLCVFWPSAVLGGPCSDFSWYVSRDMVMPEIIRQGRDALRAGQLLEAREMFATYLKEQEHGQFAEGTRWVLASLPDPLDEPGREKFQRIERLQAMKMSDPESVYVPWAVCAMGNVYWEAGWFSEASGIFEDFLRSYPDHPLAGGVMVEAGLGYLGNKQYLEAALILRRVVEEPKWSGHRLKAALGLADATAMAKAWKQAYYWYRVVEAEKPELIRRSGNSSYQYGLTELAVGNPALAISRFLLAVNLHPHEEPSGMALNQISEKLRKDGHEYLALYFADQARQRFPDQEPGRRGQAALTRWVVAFVTQEHAKEDWVKVYHRFDDLEIYLSLSWDYVLETAGKLSHALERDVADEGLLWMGQAYQALGEYADAVQTYTRLILVTSSDERRQAGQGRLARLLQHQIRSFYDSKAWVPLLKFHTDYQDAFQLVPLERERLFIVAQAYQQVNLPAEAWHWYDQLLKEYPDSPLREDIRLQQVVVAQEQGNTSWVREAGASYLREFPNGQGRGRVETILALEALTDKRYEEAIQAFSAALQHVDGEMEQRYVLRNRAGAYRALGRMESMVQDLRRVVSIQPTQVSDVLRLGDAMFDHGDYVEAQHQYDQVLAYEAPPALHTWAKYRLAASLEYMGKPDEAAALLAEIRQLQTRSPELEHTIRSAATAVLDEMSSKEIPPTRIPDAPIQS
;
A
#
# COMPACT_ATOMS: atom_id res chain seq x y z
N MET A 1 -3.73 53.38 82.24
CA MET A 1 -4.34 52.12 82.75
C MET A 1 -4.65 51.23 81.56
N ARG A 2 -3.89 50.14 81.41
CA ARG A 2 -4.07 49.09 80.39
C ARG A 2 -5.12 48.08 80.88
N LYS A 3 -5.98 47.59 79.99
CA LYS A 3 -6.61 46.26 80.13
C LYS A 3 -6.49 45.52 78.79
N CYS A 4 -5.70 44.45 78.84
CA CYS A 4 -5.58 43.39 77.85
C CYS A 4 -6.76 42.41 77.95
N THR A 5 -6.70 41.36 77.11
CA THR A 5 -7.35 40.02 77.16
C THR A 5 -8.67 39.86 76.40
N TRP A 6 -8.89 38.89 75.50
CA TRP A 6 -8.10 37.88 74.75
C TRP A 6 -9.01 37.47 73.58
N ILE A 7 -8.54 37.46 72.33
CA ILE A 7 -9.25 36.81 71.21
C ILE A 7 -8.78 35.36 71.20
N ALA A 8 -9.68 34.43 71.49
CA ALA A 8 -9.42 33.00 71.40
C ALA A 8 -9.47 32.57 69.92
N LEU A 9 -8.29 32.44 69.30
CA LEU A 9 -8.10 31.61 68.11
C LEU A 9 -8.30 30.14 68.55
N LEU A 10 -9.42 29.55 68.17
CA LEU A 10 -9.63 28.09 68.20
C LEU A 10 -8.76 27.47 67.10
N CYS A 11 -7.46 27.30 67.38
CA CYS A 11 -6.66 26.31 66.68
C CYS A 11 -7.19 24.93 67.09
N VAL A 12 -7.88 24.24 66.19
CA VAL A 12 -8.17 22.81 66.34
C VAL A 12 -6.83 22.09 66.28
N PHE A 13 -6.24 21.86 67.45
CA PHE A 13 -5.07 20.99 67.60
C PHE A 13 -5.52 19.56 67.34
N TRP A 14 -5.22 19.06 66.15
CA TRP A 14 -5.28 17.63 65.84
C TRP A 14 -4.35 16.91 66.82
N PRO A 15 -4.82 15.91 67.60
CA PRO A 15 -3.97 15.22 68.55
C PRO A 15 -2.78 14.59 67.83
N SER A 16 -1.60 15.13 68.10
CA SER A 16 -0.25 14.70 67.71
C SER A 16 -0.11 13.34 66.99
N ALA A 17 0.57 13.42 65.83
CA ALA A 17 1.25 12.35 65.10
C ALA A 17 0.40 11.29 64.36
N VAL A 18 -0.65 11.72 63.64
CA VAL A 18 -1.21 10.88 62.55
C VAL A 18 -0.60 11.34 61.23
N LEU A 19 0.38 10.59 60.73
CA LEU A 19 0.67 10.57 59.30
C LEU A 19 -0.61 10.09 58.61
N GLY A 20 -1.24 10.92 57.77
CA GLY A 20 -2.44 10.52 57.06
C GLY A 20 -2.25 9.19 56.34
N GLY A 21 -3.19 8.26 56.51
CA GLY A 21 -3.22 7.01 55.75
C GLY A 21 -3.82 7.22 54.35
N PRO A 22 -3.76 6.22 53.45
CA PRO A 22 -4.58 6.23 52.24
C PRO A 22 -6.07 6.27 52.60
N CYS A 23 -6.95 6.68 51.67
CA CYS A 23 -8.41 6.66 51.91
C CYS A 23 -8.94 5.28 52.36
N SER A 24 -8.22 4.21 52.03
CA SER A 24 -8.53 2.83 52.42
C SER A 24 -8.22 2.48 53.89
N ASP A 25 -7.45 3.31 54.61
CA ASP A 25 -7.16 3.07 56.04
C ASP A 25 -8.06 3.98 56.90
N PHE A 26 -9.07 3.37 57.52
CA PHE A 26 -10.00 4.11 58.38
C PHE A 26 -9.27 4.61 59.64
N SER A 27 -9.35 5.93 59.85
CA SER A 27 -8.74 6.59 61.02
C SER A 27 -9.73 6.65 62.17
N TRP A 28 -9.46 5.90 63.24
CA TRP A 28 -10.28 5.89 64.46
C TRP A 28 -9.95 7.11 65.33
N TYR A 29 -10.93 8.00 65.54
CA TYR A 29 -10.78 9.19 66.39
C TYR A 29 -11.27 8.89 67.82
N VAL A 30 -10.42 8.27 68.62
CA VAL A 30 -10.70 7.91 70.02
C VAL A 30 -9.67 8.52 70.97
N SER A 31 -10.06 8.75 72.23
CA SER A 31 -9.13 9.23 73.26
C SER A 31 -7.98 8.24 73.49
N ARG A 32 -6.76 8.74 73.73
CA ARG A 32 -5.55 7.93 73.92
C ARG A 32 -5.63 6.96 75.10
N ASP A 33 -6.45 7.26 76.09
CA ASP A 33 -6.60 6.46 77.29
C ASP A 33 -7.63 5.33 77.13
N MET A 34 -8.31 5.23 75.98
CA MET A 34 -9.32 4.21 75.71
C MET A 34 -8.70 2.94 75.13
N VAL A 35 -9.06 1.80 75.71
CA VAL A 35 -8.70 0.48 75.17
C VAL A 35 -9.68 0.09 74.08
N MET A 36 -9.18 -0.20 72.87
CA MET A 36 -10.00 -0.64 71.75
C MET A 36 -10.62 -2.02 72.05
N PRO A 37 -11.96 -2.17 71.93
CA PRO A 37 -12.62 -3.45 72.10
C PRO A 37 -12.02 -4.51 71.17
N GLU A 38 -11.90 -5.73 71.69
CA GLU A 38 -11.27 -6.85 70.99
C GLU A 38 -11.95 -7.14 69.64
N ILE A 39 -13.28 -7.08 69.58
CA ILE A 39 -14.06 -7.29 68.35
C ILE A 39 -13.80 -6.20 67.29
N ILE A 40 -13.56 -4.95 67.70
CA ILE A 40 -13.18 -3.86 66.77
C ILE A 40 -11.75 -4.07 66.27
N ARG A 41 -10.85 -4.52 67.15
CA ARG A 41 -9.47 -4.84 66.76
C ARG A 41 -9.45 -5.97 65.72
N GLN A 42 -10.20 -7.04 65.95
CA GLN A 42 -10.37 -8.13 64.98
C GLN A 42 -10.98 -7.63 63.66
N GLY A 43 -12.01 -6.79 63.71
CA GLY A 43 -12.61 -6.21 62.50
C GLY A 43 -11.63 -5.35 61.70
N ARG A 44 -10.76 -4.58 62.38
CA ARG A 44 -9.69 -3.82 61.73
C ARG A 44 -8.64 -4.72 61.08
N ASP A 45 -8.27 -5.80 61.73
CA ASP A 45 -7.30 -6.77 61.19
C ASP A 45 -7.89 -7.46 59.94
N ALA A 46 -9.18 -7.83 59.96
CA ALA A 46 -9.90 -8.35 58.80
C ALA A 46 -9.97 -7.34 57.63
N LEU A 47 -10.22 -6.04 57.91
CA LEU A 47 -10.17 -4.99 56.89
C LEU A 47 -8.80 -4.90 56.21
N ARG A 48 -7.72 -4.95 57.01
CA ARG A 48 -6.34 -4.89 56.49
C ARG A 48 -5.98 -6.13 55.68
N ALA A 49 -6.58 -7.27 55.99
CA ALA A 49 -6.45 -8.51 55.22
C ALA A 49 -7.34 -8.54 53.96
N GLY A 50 -8.18 -7.52 53.72
CA GLY A 50 -9.11 -7.47 52.58
C GLY A 50 -10.36 -8.33 52.76
N GLN A 51 -10.60 -8.88 53.96
CA GLN A 51 -11.75 -9.72 54.29
C GLN A 51 -12.96 -8.83 54.64
N LEU A 52 -13.50 -8.13 53.64
CA LEU A 52 -14.48 -7.05 53.84
C LEU A 52 -15.80 -7.52 54.47
N LEU A 53 -16.28 -8.71 54.12
CA LEU A 53 -17.51 -9.28 54.69
C LEU A 53 -17.32 -9.71 56.15
N GLU A 54 -16.20 -10.34 56.45
CA GLU A 54 -15.84 -10.73 57.83
C GLU A 54 -15.70 -9.49 58.73
N ALA A 55 -15.03 -8.45 58.23
CA ALA A 55 -14.94 -7.17 58.92
C ALA A 55 -16.33 -6.55 59.17
N ARG A 56 -17.23 -6.59 58.18
CA ARG A 56 -18.61 -6.11 58.32
C ARG A 56 -19.34 -6.83 59.46
N GLU A 57 -19.27 -8.15 59.50
CA GLU A 57 -19.93 -8.95 60.54
C GLU A 57 -19.44 -8.61 61.95
N MET A 58 -18.13 -8.45 62.12
CA MET A 58 -17.54 -8.06 63.40
C MET A 58 -18.01 -6.67 63.86
N PHE A 59 -18.01 -5.68 62.96
CA PHE A 59 -18.49 -4.33 63.26
C PHE A 59 -20.00 -4.28 63.53
N ALA A 60 -20.80 -5.01 62.76
CA ALA A 60 -22.24 -5.10 63.00
C ALA A 60 -22.56 -5.78 64.33
N THR A 61 -21.79 -6.80 64.72
CA THR A 61 -21.93 -7.49 66.02
C THR A 61 -21.60 -6.54 67.17
N TYR A 62 -20.51 -5.78 67.06
CA TYR A 62 -20.17 -4.77 68.07
C TYR A 62 -21.31 -3.75 68.26
N LEU A 63 -21.90 -3.23 67.17
CA LEU A 63 -22.97 -2.24 67.26
C LEU A 63 -24.28 -2.79 67.85
N LYS A 64 -24.53 -4.11 67.74
CA LYS A 64 -25.66 -4.75 68.43
C LYS A 64 -25.47 -4.79 69.95
N GLU A 65 -24.23 -4.94 70.40
CA GLU A 65 -23.89 -4.98 71.83
C GLU A 65 -23.69 -3.60 72.44
N GLN A 66 -23.15 -2.65 71.66
CA GLN A 66 -22.78 -1.30 72.08
C GLN A 66 -23.20 -0.27 71.04
N GLU A 67 -24.39 0.30 71.22
CA GLU A 67 -24.99 1.25 70.27
C GLU A 67 -24.40 2.68 70.37
N HIS A 68 -23.84 3.04 71.53
CA HIS A 68 -23.36 4.38 71.85
C HIS A 68 -21.87 4.40 72.24
N GLY A 69 -21.21 5.55 72.07
CA GLY A 69 -19.80 5.77 72.43
C GLY A 69 -18.88 6.04 71.23
N GLN A 70 -17.64 6.49 71.49
CA GLN A 70 -16.70 6.92 70.44
C GLN A 70 -16.37 5.80 69.44
N PHE A 71 -16.23 4.57 69.93
CA PHE A 71 -16.03 3.40 69.08
C PHE A 71 -17.29 3.03 68.28
N ALA A 72 -18.49 3.20 68.84
CA ALA A 72 -19.75 2.95 68.13
C ALA A 72 -19.96 3.96 66.99
N GLU A 73 -19.60 5.23 67.21
CA GLU A 73 -19.63 6.24 66.16
C GLU A 73 -18.70 5.88 65.00
N GLY A 74 -17.41 5.63 65.25
CA GLY A 74 -16.47 5.22 64.20
C GLY A 74 -16.89 3.93 63.50
N THR A 75 -17.42 2.97 64.25
CA THR A 75 -17.88 1.68 63.70
C THR A 75 -19.04 1.86 62.73
N ARG A 76 -19.99 2.78 63.01
CA ARG A 76 -21.08 3.10 62.07
C ARG A 76 -20.55 3.61 60.73
N TRP A 77 -19.57 4.51 60.76
CA TRP A 77 -18.96 5.08 59.55
C TRP A 77 -18.20 4.03 58.72
N VAL A 78 -17.38 3.19 59.38
CA VAL A 78 -16.72 2.07 58.70
C VAL A 78 -17.74 1.13 58.09
N LEU A 79 -18.74 0.72 58.87
CA LEU A 79 -19.74 -0.26 58.45
C LEU A 79 -20.51 0.20 57.20
N ALA A 80 -20.83 1.49 57.11
CA ALA A 80 -21.50 2.07 55.94
C ALA A 80 -20.65 1.99 54.66
N SER A 81 -19.32 2.05 54.79
CA SER A 81 -18.39 1.97 53.67
C SER A 81 -18.19 0.56 53.13
N LEU A 82 -18.56 -0.48 53.89
CA LEU A 82 -18.32 -1.88 53.50
C LEU A 82 -19.43 -2.41 52.58
N PRO A 83 -19.11 -3.39 51.71
CA PRO A 83 -20.12 -4.09 50.92
C PRO A 83 -21.18 -4.71 51.85
N ASP A 84 -22.47 -4.60 51.52
CA ASP A 84 -23.55 -5.24 52.28
C ASP A 84 -24.11 -6.44 51.49
N PRO A 85 -24.20 -7.64 52.08
CA PRO A 85 -24.90 -8.76 51.44
C PRO A 85 -26.37 -8.48 51.10
N LEU A 86 -26.97 -7.47 51.73
CA LEU A 86 -28.32 -7.01 51.44
C LEU A 86 -28.40 -6.01 50.27
N ASP A 87 -27.26 -5.60 49.70
CA ASP A 87 -27.21 -4.72 48.53
C ASP A 87 -27.84 -5.40 47.30
N GLU A 88 -28.52 -4.60 46.47
CA GLU A 88 -29.11 -5.07 45.23
C GLU A 88 -28.00 -5.49 44.25
N PRO A 89 -28.06 -6.69 43.67
CA PRO A 89 -27.05 -7.15 42.71
C PRO A 89 -26.87 -6.16 41.55
N GLY A 90 -25.63 -5.72 41.31
CA GLY A 90 -25.27 -4.73 40.29
C GLY A 90 -25.42 -3.26 40.73
N ARG A 91 -25.85 -2.98 41.96
CA ARG A 91 -25.95 -1.62 42.54
C ARG A 91 -25.14 -1.44 43.82
N GLU A 92 -24.32 -2.41 44.18
CA GLU A 92 -23.60 -2.47 45.46
C GLU A 92 -22.71 -1.23 45.65
N LYS A 93 -21.96 -0.82 44.61
CA LYS A 93 -21.11 0.38 44.67
C LYS A 93 -21.92 1.67 44.82
N PHE A 94 -23.05 1.76 44.14
CA PHE A 94 -23.95 2.91 44.22
C PHE A 94 -24.58 3.02 45.61
N GLN A 95 -25.09 1.91 46.15
CA GLN A 95 -25.70 1.87 47.48
C GLN A 95 -24.69 2.12 48.61
N ARG A 96 -23.42 1.71 48.44
CA ARG A 96 -22.32 2.12 49.33
C ARG A 96 -22.13 3.64 49.34
N ILE A 97 -22.15 4.27 48.17
CA ILE A 97 -22.05 5.74 48.04
C ILE A 97 -23.27 6.40 48.69
N GLU A 98 -24.48 5.92 48.42
CA GLU A 98 -25.72 6.46 49.02
C GLU A 98 -25.70 6.38 50.55
N ARG A 99 -25.22 5.27 51.12
CA ARG A 99 -25.06 5.13 52.58
C ARG A 99 -24.11 6.17 53.14
N LEU A 100 -22.92 6.32 52.56
CA LEU A 100 -21.92 7.29 53.02
C LEU A 100 -22.42 8.74 52.85
N GLN A 101 -23.13 9.02 51.77
CA GLN A 101 -23.71 10.33 51.51
C GLN A 101 -24.86 10.64 52.48
N ALA A 102 -25.73 9.67 52.77
CA ALA A 102 -26.79 9.81 53.78
C ALA A 102 -26.22 10.09 55.16
N MET A 103 -25.15 9.38 55.57
CA MET A 103 -24.45 9.63 56.83
C MET A 103 -23.88 11.04 56.90
N LYS A 104 -23.19 11.48 55.84
CA LYS A 104 -22.67 12.85 55.71
C LYS A 104 -23.76 13.91 55.81
N MET A 105 -24.95 13.66 55.25
CA MET A 105 -26.08 14.61 55.34
C MET A 105 -26.70 14.63 56.75
N SER A 106 -26.75 13.48 57.42
CA SER A 106 -27.32 13.37 58.77
C SER A 106 -26.42 13.95 59.87
N ASP A 107 -25.10 13.91 59.68
CA ASP A 107 -24.10 14.34 60.66
C ASP A 107 -22.90 15.03 59.97
N PRO A 108 -23.09 16.27 59.47
CA PRO A 108 -22.07 16.96 58.65
C PRO A 108 -20.85 17.43 59.44
N GLU A 109 -20.96 17.54 60.76
CA GLU A 109 -19.87 17.99 61.65
C GLU A 109 -19.04 16.83 62.23
N SER A 110 -19.37 15.57 61.88
CA SER A 110 -18.63 14.41 62.37
C SER A 110 -17.18 14.42 61.88
N VAL A 111 -16.26 14.03 62.77
CA VAL A 111 -14.82 13.89 62.50
C VAL A 111 -14.50 12.88 61.39
N TYR A 112 -15.45 12.00 61.04
CA TYR A 112 -15.32 11.00 60.00
C TYR A 112 -15.77 11.46 58.61
N VAL A 113 -16.43 12.62 58.50
CA VAL A 113 -16.91 13.16 57.20
C VAL A 113 -15.78 13.29 56.16
N PRO A 114 -14.61 13.87 56.48
CA PRO A 114 -13.52 13.93 55.50
C PRO A 114 -13.12 12.53 55.00
N TRP A 115 -12.97 11.56 55.90
CA TRP A 115 -12.66 10.19 55.50
C TRP A 115 -13.76 9.58 54.62
N ALA A 116 -15.04 9.80 54.95
CA ALA A 116 -16.15 9.30 54.14
C ALA A 116 -16.14 9.89 52.72
N VAL A 117 -15.83 11.18 52.56
CA VAL A 117 -15.66 11.82 51.24
C VAL A 117 -14.48 11.18 50.47
N CYS A 118 -13.35 10.96 51.13
CA CYS A 118 -12.19 10.22 50.60
C CYS A 118 -12.62 8.82 50.09
N ALA A 119 -13.35 8.08 50.92
CA ALA A 119 -13.82 6.73 50.63
C ALA A 119 -14.83 6.70 49.47
N MET A 120 -15.77 7.65 49.42
CA MET A 120 -16.70 7.79 48.29
C MET A 120 -15.94 7.97 46.97
N GLY A 121 -14.90 8.81 46.94
CA GLY A 121 -14.06 9.01 45.75
C GLY A 121 -13.43 7.70 45.26
N ASN A 122 -12.93 6.87 46.18
CA ASN A 122 -12.43 5.53 45.85
C ASN A 122 -13.53 4.61 45.30
N VAL A 123 -14.75 4.63 45.86
CA VAL A 123 -15.85 3.80 45.36
C VAL A 123 -16.31 4.25 43.97
N TYR A 124 -16.36 5.56 43.69
CA TYR A 124 -16.58 6.08 42.33
C TYR A 124 -15.49 5.58 41.37
N TRP A 125 -14.23 5.57 41.82
CA TRP A 125 -13.11 5.06 41.03
C TRP A 125 -13.23 3.56 40.74
N GLU A 126 -13.51 2.75 41.76
CA GLU A 126 -13.79 1.31 41.64
C GLU A 126 -14.96 1.04 40.67
N ALA A 127 -15.94 1.94 40.60
CA ALA A 127 -17.08 1.86 39.70
C ALA A 127 -16.77 2.28 38.25
N GLY A 128 -15.59 2.84 37.97
CA GLY A 128 -15.25 3.40 36.65
C GLY A 128 -15.83 4.79 36.40
N TRP A 129 -16.38 5.45 37.42
CA TRP A 129 -16.99 6.78 37.37
C TRP A 129 -15.95 7.85 37.67
N PHE A 130 -15.02 8.02 36.72
CA PHE A 130 -13.80 8.80 36.93
C PHE A 130 -14.03 10.30 37.11
N SER A 131 -15.05 10.86 36.44
CA SER A 131 -15.41 12.27 36.55
C SER A 131 -15.97 12.58 37.93
N GLU A 132 -16.86 11.73 38.43
CA GLU A 132 -17.46 11.83 39.75
C GLU A 132 -16.41 11.66 40.85
N ALA A 133 -15.52 10.67 40.69
CA ALA A 133 -14.40 10.48 41.62
C ALA A 133 -13.50 11.71 41.69
N SER A 134 -13.14 12.28 40.54
CA SER A 134 -12.32 13.49 40.46
C SER A 134 -13.01 14.68 41.13
N GLY A 135 -14.30 14.87 40.89
CA GLY A 135 -15.10 15.92 41.54
C GLY A 135 -15.13 15.77 43.06
N ILE A 136 -15.29 14.53 43.58
CA ILE A 136 -15.26 14.25 45.01
C ILE A 136 -13.89 14.55 45.62
N PHE A 137 -12.79 14.22 44.94
CA PHE A 137 -11.45 14.53 45.41
C PHE A 137 -11.15 16.04 45.36
N GLU A 138 -11.59 16.75 44.32
CA GLU A 138 -11.48 18.21 44.24
C GLU A 138 -12.27 18.89 45.36
N ASP A 139 -13.50 18.44 45.62
CA ASP A 139 -14.32 18.91 46.73
C ASP A 139 -13.63 18.66 48.07
N PHE A 140 -13.04 17.48 48.27
CA PHE A 140 -12.26 17.18 49.46
C PHE A 140 -11.10 18.18 49.62
N LEU A 141 -10.31 18.39 48.56
CA LEU A 141 -9.12 19.25 48.63
C LEU A 141 -9.48 20.74 48.81
N ARG A 142 -10.66 21.16 48.36
CA ARG A 142 -11.19 22.51 48.59
C ARG A 142 -11.70 22.67 50.02
N SER A 143 -12.43 21.68 50.54
CA SER A 143 -13.05 21.73 51.86
C SER A 143 -12.08 21.42 53.01
N TYR A 144 -11.07 20.58 52.75
CA TYR A 144 -10.15 20.03 53.76
C TYR A 144 -8.66 20.10 53.33
N PRO A 145 -8.14 21.28 52.90
CA PRO A 145 -6.82 21.40 52.28
C PRO A 145 -5.62 21.05 53.20
N ASP A 146 -5.78 21.20 54.52
CA ASP A 146 -4.74 20.91 55.52
C ASP A 146 -5.03 19.65 56.34
N HIS A 147 -6.06 18.89 55.96
CA HIS A 147 -6.42 17.64 56.63
C HIS A 147 -5.35 16.56 56.40
N PRO A 148 -5.03 15.69 57.38
CA PRO A 148 -3.98 14.68 57.23
C PRO A 148 -4.14 13.76 56.00
N LEU A 149 -5.39 13.44 55.63
CA LEU A 149 -5.69 12.64 54.43
C LEU A 149 -5.46 13.36 53.10
N ALA A 150 -5.26 14.68 53.07
CA ALA A 150 -5.19 15.44 51.81
C ALA A 150 -4.04 14.96 50.90
N GLY A 151 -2.87 14.68 51.46
CA GLY A 151 -1.75 14.10 50.69
C GLY A 151 -2.08 12.73 50.09
N GLY A 152 -2.81 11.88 50.82
CA GLY A 152 -3.30 10.60 50.33
C GLY A 152 -4.35 10.76 49.22
N VAL A 153 -5.33 11.66 49.41
CA VAL A 153 -6.35 12.01 48.41
C VAL A 153 -5.72 12.48 47.11
N MET A 154 -4.70 13.34 47.18
CA MET A 154 -3.98 13.80 45.99
C MET A 154 -3.28 12.66 45.25
N VAL A 155 -2.71 11.68 45.97
CA VAL A 155 -2.13 10.50 45.33
C VAL A 155 -3.19 9.64 44.66
N GLU A 156 -4.30 9.34 45.34
CA GLU A 156 -5.37 8.55 44.74
C GLU A 156 -6.01 9.26 43.54
N ALA A 157 -6.23 10.58 43.63
CA ALA A 157 -6.69 11.40 42.51
C ALA A 157 -5.70 11.35 41.33
N GLY A 158 -4.40 11.51 41.61
CA GLY A 158 -3.35 11.47 40.59
C GLY A 158 -3.23 10.11 39.90
N LEU A 159 -3.29 9.00 40.65
CA LEU A 159 -3.36 7.65 40.09
C LEU A 159 -4.66 7.44 39.31
N GLY A 160 -5.74 8.08 39.74
CA GLY A 160 -6.98 8.11 39.01
C GLY A 160 -6.81 8.74 37.63
N TYR A 161 -6.38 9.99 37.56
CA TYR A 161 -6.10 10.67 36.29
C TYR A 161 -5.18 9.83 35.37
N LEU A 162 -4.19 9.14 35.95
CA LEU A 162 -3.32 8.23 35.19
C LEU A 162 -4.09 7.06 34.56
N GLY A 163 -4.98 6.40 35.32
CA GLY A 163 -5.86 5.34 34.80
C GLY A 163 -6.82 5.82 33.71
N ASN A 164 -7.26 7.08 33.77
CA ASN A 164 -8.09 7.72 32.74
C ASN A 164 -7.28 8.36 31.59
N LYS A 165 -5.96 8.05 31.50
CA LYS A 165 -5.05 8.56 30.46
C LYS A 165 -4.85 10.09 30.45
N GLN A 166 -5.16 10.77 31.55
CA GLN A 166 -4.96 12.20 31.77
C GLN A 166 -3.60 12.45 32.43
N TYR A 167 -2.53 12.21 31.66
CA TYR A 167 -1.16 12.13 32.21
C TYR A 167 -0.63 13.46 32.74
N LEU A 168 -1.04 14.60 32.17
CA LEU A 168 -0.58 15.91 32.60
C LEU A 168 -1.18 16.28 33.96
N GLU A 169 -2.48 16.10 34.12
CA GLU A 169 -3.24 16.33 35.35
C GLU A 169 -2.72 15.43 36.47
N ALA A 170 -2.52 14.13 36.16
CA ALA A 170 -1.87 13.19 37.07
C ALA A 170 -0.50 13.71 37.53
N ALA A 171 0.36 14.11 36.59
CA ALA A 171 1.69 14.61 36.91
C ALA A 171 1.67 15.88 37.77
N LEU A 172 0.77 16.83 37.50
CA LEU A 172 0.68 18.09 38.25
C LEU A 172 0.28 17.86 39.72
N ILE A 173 -0.73 17.04 39.96
CA ILE A 173 -1.21 16.75 41.32
C ILE A 173 -0.16 15.94 42.10
N LEU A 174 0.42 14.91 41.47
CA LEU A 174 1.43 14.06 42.12
C LEU A 174 2.71 14.85 42.42
N ARG A 175 3.12 15.75 41.53
CA ARG A 175 4.26 16.64 41.76
C ARG A 175 4.08 17.50 43.00
N ARG A 176 2.87 18.04 43.24
CA ARG A 176 2.60 18.85 44.42
C ARG A 176 2.79 18.06 45.73
N VAL A 177 2.39 16.78 45.75
CA VAL A 177 2.65 15.89 46.90
C VAL A 177 4.14 15.69 47.14
N VAL A 178 4.93 15.59 46.05
CA VAL A 178 6.37 15.35 46.14
C VAL A 178 7.15 16.60 46.58
N GLU A 179 6.69 17.79 46.21
CA GLU A 179 7.36 19.07 46.51
C GLU A 179 7.01 19.64 47.89
N GLU A 180 5.83 19.35 48.44
CA GLU A 180 5.40 19.88 49.73
C GLU A 180 5.88 19.01 50.92
N PRO A 181 6.72 19.54 51.84
CA PRO A 181 7.27 18.75 52.95
C PRO A 181 6.21 18.14 53.89
N LYS A 182 5.04 18.78 53.99
CA LYS A 182 3.93 18.31 54.84
C LYS A 182 3.34 16.96 54.38
N TRP A 183 3.55 16.56 53.12
CA TRP A 183 3.08 15.29 52.59
C TRP A 183 4.20 14.23 52.44
N SER A 184 5.30 14.38 53.18
CA SER A 184 6.46 13.48 53.14
C SER A 184 6.11 11.99 53.28
N GLY A 185 5.06 11.62 54.02
CA GLY A 185 4.57 10.25 54.16
C GLY A 185 4.05 9.61 52.86
N HIS A 186 3.61 10.41 51.89
CA HIS A 186 3.10 9.95 50.59
C HIS A 186 4.08 10.18 49.44
N ARG A 187 5.23 10.82 49.72
CA ARG A 187 6.19 11.28 48.72
C ARG A 187 6.63 10.21 47.73
N LEU A 188 6.97 9.00 48.21
CA LEU A 188 7.47 7.93 47.34
C LEU A 188 6.38 7.31 46.46
N LYS A 189 5.15 7.15 46.99
CA LYS A 189 4.00 6.69 46.20
C LYS A 189 3.63 7.73 45.13
N ALA A 190 3.65 9.02 45.51
CA ALA A 190 3.44 10.12 44.58
C ALA A 190 4.55 10.20 43.52
N ALA A 191 5.81 10.03 43.91
CA ALA A 191 6.96 10.04 42.99
C ALA A 191 6.90 8.89 41.98
N LEU A 192 6.47 7.69 42.39
CA LEU A 192 6.27 6.57 41.47
C LEU A 192 5.14 6.86 40.47
N GLY A 193 3.99 7.33 40.95
CA GLY A 193 2.90 7.73 40.08
C GLY A 193 3.30 8.87 39.13
N LEU A 194 4.12 9.82 39.60
CA LEU A 194 4.66 10.90 38.78
C LEU A 194 5.63 10.38 37.72
N ALA A 195 6.46 9.38 38.06
CA ALA A 195 7.33 8.70 37.11
C ALA A 195 6.51 8.01 36.01
N ASP A 196 5.48 7.25 36.40
CA ASP A 196 4.56 6.58 35.47
C ASP A 196 3.82 7.59 34.57
N ALA A 197 3.28 8.67 35.16
CA ALA A 197 2.57 9.72 34.43
C ALA A 197 3.47 10.40 33.40
N THR A 198 4.69 10.75 33.81
CA THR A 198 5.66 11.40 32.92
C THR A 198 6.20 10.44 31.86
N ALA A 199 6.35 9.14 32.16
CA ALA A 199 6.72 8.12 31.17
C ALA A 199 5.63 7.95 30.11
N MET A 200 4.37 7.83 30.53
CA MET A 200 3.20 7.73 29.63
C MET A 200 3.00 9.01 28.80
N ALA A 201 3.34 10.18 29.36
CA ALA A 201 3.41 11.45 28.64
C ALA A 201 4.67 11.62 27.76
N LYS A 202 5.56 10.61 27.72
CA LYS A 202 6.85 10.63 26.99
C LYS A 202 7.82 11.74 27.43
N ALA A 203 7.66 12.24 28.65
CA ALA A 203 8.59 13.16 29.31
C ALA A 203 9.75 12.38 29.96
N TRP A 204 10.56 11.74 29.10
CA TRP A 204 11.52 10.70 29.50
C TRP A 204 12.55 11.13 30.55
N LYS A 205 13.03 12.38 30.50
CA LYS A 205 14.01 12.89 31.48
C LYS A 205 13.41 13.01 32.88
N GLN A 206 12.17 13.46 32.97
CA GLN A 206 11.43 13.57 34.23
C GLN A 206 11.07 12.20 34.78
N ALA A 207 10.59 11.29 33.92
CA ALA A 207 10.31 9.91 34.29
C ALA A 207 11.57 9.23 34.83
N TYR A 208 12.69 9.37 34.13
CA TYR A 208 13.98 8.81 34.51
C TYR A 208 14.41 9.28 35.90
N TYR A 209 14.35 10.59 36.14
CA TYR A 209 14.69 11.16 37.44
C TYR A 209 13.85 10.54 38.57
N TRP A 210 12.53 10.50 38.42
CA TRP A 210 11.65 10.01 39.48
C TRP A 210 11.73 8.50 39.69
N TYR A 211 11.90 7.70 38.63
CA TYR A 211 12.18 6.27 38.79
C TYR A 211 13.48 6.04 39.56
N ARG A 212 14.54 6.82 39.28
CA ARG A 212 15.82 6.71 40.00
C ARG A 212 15.71 7.08 41.47
N VAL A 213 14.89 8.09 41.80
CA VAL A 213 14.59 8.46 43.21
C VAL A 213 13.87 7.31 43.92
N VAL A 214 12.82 6.77 43.32
CA VAL A 214 12.04 5.67 43.93
C VAL A 214 12.88 4.40 44.04
N GLU A 215 13.68 4.07 43.02
CA GLU A 215 14.57 2.91 43.03
C GLU A 215 15.66 3.01 44.10
N ALA A 216 16.23 4.20 44.32
CA ALA A 216 17.28 4.40 45.31
C ALA A 216 16.78 4.27 46.76
N GLU A 217 15.53 4.68 47.02
CA GLU A 217 14.98 4.69 48.38
C GLU A 217 14.10 3.47 48.69
N LYS A 218 13.30 3.01 47.72
CA LYS A 218 12.27 1.99 47.94
C LYS A 218 11.95 1.17 46.67
N PRO A 219 12.91 0.38 46.16
CA PRO A 219 12.81 -0.31 44.86
C PRO A 219 11.67 -1.33 44.78
N GLU A 220 11.19 -1.84 45.91
CA GLU A 220 10.05 -2.76 45.97
C GLU A 220 8.73 -2.12 45.51
N LEU A 221 8.61 -0.79 45.55
CA LEU A 221 7.43 -0.10 45.01
C LEU A 221 7.31 -0.31 43.49
N ILE A 222 8.43 -0.26 42.77
CA ILE A 222 8.47 -0.51 41.32
C ILE A 222 8.19 -1.99 41.05
N ARG A 223 8.83 -2.90 41.80
CA ARG A 223 8.69 -4.36 41.59
C ARG A 223 7.27 -4.88 41.83
N ARG A 224 6.48 -4.23 42.68
CA ARG A 224 5.08 -4.59 42.93
C ARG A 224 4.13 -4.25 41.79
N SER A 225 4.58 -3.48 40.80
CA SER A 225 3.77 -3.00 39.67
C SER A 225 4.39 -3.44 38.35
N GLY A 226 3.71 -4.33 37.62
CA GLY A 226 4.12 -4.74 36.28
C GLY A 226 4.17 -3.55 35.32
N ASN A 227 3.16 -2.67 35.38
CA ASN A 227 3.12 -1.45 34.59
C ASN A 227 4.30 -0.51 34.91
N SER A 228 4.60 -0.22 36.17
CA SER A 228 5.70 0.70 36.51
C SER A 228 7.06 0.11 36.10
N SER A 229 7.25 -1.21 36.23
CA SER A 229 8.45 -1.90 35.74
C SER A 229 8.60 -1.78 34.21
N TYR A 230 7.50 -1.96 33.48
CA TYR A 230 7.46 -1.79 32.02
C TYR A 230 7.74 -0.34 31.59
N GLN A 231 7.07 0.64 32.18
CA GLN A 231 7.26 2.06 31.89
C GLN A 231 8.68 2.53 32.22
N TYR A 232 9.27 2.01 33.29
CA TYR A 232 10.67 2.27 33.61
C TYR A 232 11.61 1.69 32.54
N GLY A 233 11.33 0.47 32.04
CA GLY A 233 12.07 -0.10 30.91
C GLY A 233 12.00 0.75 29.63
N LEU A 234 10.81 1.25 29.28
CA LEU A 234 10.66 2.19 28.15
C LEU A 234 11.45 3.48 28.38
N THR A 235 11.44 3.99 29.61
CA THR A 235 12.19 5.19 29.99
C THR A 235 13.69 4.98 29.85
N GLU A 236 14.24 3.84 30.31
CA GLU A 236 15.65 3.48 30.16
C GLU A 236 16.05 3.35 28.68
N LEU A 237 15.18 2.78 27.82
CA LEU A 237 15.43 2.77 26.37
C LEU A 237 15.51 4.19 25.81
N ALA A 238 14.55 5.04 26.17
CA ALA A 238 14.44 6.40 25.63
C ALA A 238 15.62 7.30 26.04
N VAL A 239 16.20 7.10 27.22
CA VAL A 239 17.40 7.83 27.67
C VAL A 239 18.72 7.21 27.22
N GLY A 240 18.68 6.08 26.50
CA GLY A 240 19.87 5.47 25.88
C GLY A 240 20.57 4.39 26.72
N ASN A 241 19.86 3.73 27.65
CA ASN A 241 20.40 2.67 28.52
C ASN A 241 19.77 1.30 28.23
N PRO A 242 20.08 0.67 27.07
CA PRO A 242 19.37 -0.52 26.62
C PRO A 242 19.54 -1.76 27.51
N ALA A 243 20.71 -1.94 28.13
CA ALA A 243 20.93 -3.07 29.04
C ALA A 243 20.06 -2.97 30.30
N LEU A 244 19.93 -1.76 30.87
CA LEU A 244 19.05 -1.52 32.01
C LEU A 244 17.59 -1.67 31.60
N ALA A 245 17.21 -1.21 30.42
CA ALA A 245 15.85 -1.38 29.92
C ALA A 245 15.43 -2.86 29.87
N ILE A 246 16.25 -3.75 29.30
CA ILE A 246 15.98 -5.19 29.27
C ILE A 246 15.83 -5.73 30.70
N SER A 247 16.70 -5.32 31.62
CA SER A 247 16.58 -5.70 33.04
C SER A 247 15.23 -5.27 33.65
N ARG A 248 14.73 -4.07 33.35
CA ARG A 248 13.43 -3.58 33.85
C ARG A 248 12.24 -4.27 33.18
N PHE A 249 12.32 -4.54 31.88
CA PHE A 249 11.32 -5.36 31.19
C PHE A 249 11.24 -6.76 31.79
N LEU A 250 12.37 -7.39 32.10
CA LEU A 250 12.41 -8.70 32.75
C LEU A 250 11.82 -8.67 34.17
N LEU A 251 11.86 -7.54 34.88
CA LEU A 251 11.16 -7.42 36.16
C LEU A 251 9.63 -7.52 35.97
N ALA A 252 9.07 -6.86 34.95
CA ALA A 252 7.66 -7.01 34.62
C ALA A 252 7.35 -8.48 34.29
N VAL A 253 8.10 -9.06 33.35
CA VAL A 253 7.90 -10.44 32.87
C VAL A 253 8.00 -11.49 33.97
N ASN A 254 8.97 -11.37 34.88
CA ASN A 254 9.23 -12.40 35.88
C ASN A 254 8.34 -12.28 37.12
N LEU A 255 7.96 -11.06 37.51
CA LEU A 255 7.15 -10.83 38.70
C LEU A 255 5.65 -10.81 38.41
N HIS A 256 5.26 -10.45 37.19
CA HIS A 256 3.87 -10.28 36.76
C HIS A 256 3.59 -11.01 35.42
N PRO A 257 3.88 -12.31 35.31
CA PRO A 257 3.98 -13.02 34.03
C PRO A 257 2.69 -13.08 33.19
N HIS A 258 1.53 -12.82 33.81
CA HIS A 258 0.22 -12.88 33.17
C HIS A 258 -0.44 -11.51 32.97
N GLU A 259 0.25 -10.42 33.33
CA GLU A 259 -0.26 -9.06 33.10
C GLU A 259 0.14 -8.56 31.70
N GLU A 260 -0.73 -7.79 31.06
CA GLU A 260 -0.50 -7.22 29.72
C GLU A 260 0.85 -6.46 29.58
N PRO A 261 1.32 -5.66 30.57
CA PRO A 261 2.63 -5.00 30.49
C PRO A 261 3.80 -5.96 30.32
N SER A 262 3.70 -7.20 30.83
CA SER A 262 4.70 -8.23 30.65
C SER A 262 4.75 -8.74 29.21
N GLY A 263 3.59 -8.90 28.57
CA GLY A 263 3.51 -9.19 27.15
C GLY A 263 4.13 -8.08 26.31
N MET A 264 3.83 -6.82 26.63
CA MET A 264 4.42 -5.67 25.94
C MET A 264 5.93 -5.60 26.15
N ALA A 265 6.41 -5.91 27.36
CA ALA A 265 7.83 -6.01 27.70
C ALA A 265 8.55 -7.08 26.86
N LEU A 266 7.95 -8.26 26.67
CA LEU A 266 8.49 -9.32 25.80
C LEU A 266 8.68 -8.82 24.35
N ASN A 267 7.70 -8.11 23.81
CA ASN A 267 7.79 -7.51 22.47
C ASN A 267 8.89 -6.44 22.37
N GLN A 268 9.08 -5.61 23.40
CA GLN A 268 10.17 -4.61 23.43
C GLN A 268 11.54 -5.28 23.48
N ILE A 269 11.70 -6.35 24.27
CA ILE A 269 12.93 -7.14 24.32
C ILE A 269 13.20 -7.76 22.94
N SER A 270 12.17 -8.39 22.33
CA SER A 270 12.27 -8.98 20.99
C SER A 270 12.77 -7.96 19.96
N GLU A 271 12.11 -6.81 19.86
CA GLU A 271 12.47 -5.80 18.87
C GLU A 271 13.88 -5.22 19.11
N LYS A 272 14.29 -5.04 20.37
CA LYS A 272 15.64 -4.58 20.68
C LYS A 272 16.70 -5.60 20.26
N LEU A 273 16.52 -6.86 20.60
CA LEU A 273 17.44 -7.94 20.24
C LEU A 273 17.54 -8.11 18.73
N ARG A 274 16.43 -7.99 18.00
CA ARG A 274 16.40 -8.02 16.54
C ARG A 274 17.28 -6.93 15.95
N LYS A 275 17.18 -5.69 16.45
CA LYS A 275 18.03 -4.56 16.01
C LYS A 275 19.51 -4.76 16.32
N ASP A 276 19.83 -5.50 17.37
CA ASP A 276 21.21 -5.85 17.76
C ASP A 276 21.77 -7.04 16.96
N GLY A 277 20.97 -7.65 16.07
CA GLY A 277 21.37 -8.82 15.29
C GLY A 277 21.22 -10.16 16.04
N HIS A 278 20.58 -10.17 17.21
CA HIS A 278 20.29 -11.39 17.99
C HIS A 278 18.95 -12.00 17.55
N GLU A 279 18.87 -12.42 16.30
CA GLU A 279 17.64 -12.79 15.61
C GLU A 279 16.84 -13.92 16.28
N TYR A 280 17.46 -15.08 16.53
CA TYR A 280 16.76 -16.22 17.14
C TYR A 280 16.27 -15.94 18.56
N LEU A 281 17.05 -15.19 19.34
CA LEU A 281 16.64 -14.80 20.69
C LEU A 281 15.47 -13.80 20.62
N ALA A 282 15.46 -12.90 19.64
CA ALA A 282 14.31 -12.03 19.39
C ALA A 282 13.04 -12.84 19.08
N LEU A 283 13.15 -13.89 18.24
CA LEU A 283 12.03 -14.78 17.94
C LEU A 283 11.53 -15.52 19.19
N TYR A 284 12.44 -16.00 20.05
CA TYR A 284 12.06 -16.62 21.32
C TYR A 284 11.16 -15.69 22.15
N PHE A 285 11.56 -14.43 22.35
CA PHE A 285 10.75 -13.48 23.13
C PHE A 285 9.41 -13.12 22.45
N ALA A 286 9.38 -13.01 21.12
CA ALA A 286 8.13 -12.82 20.38
C ALA A 286 7.19 -14.03 20.53
N ASP A 287 7.74 -15.24 20.50
CA ASP A 287 6.99 -16.47 20.69
C ASP A 287 6.45 -16.61 22.11
N GLN A 288 7.24 -16.23 23.12
CA GLN A 288 6.76 -16.14 24.51
C GLN A 288 5.60 -15.15 24.65
N ALA A 289 5.63 -14.01 23.95
CA ALA A 289 4.50 -13.07 23.96
C ALA A 289 3.25 -13.68 23.31
N ARG A 290 3.42 -14.33 22.15
CA ARG A 290 2.36 -15.04 21.42
C ARG A 290 1.69 -16.12 22.28
N GLN A 291 2.47 -16.96 22.93
CA GLN A 291 1.96 -18.10 23.69
C GLN A 291 1.26 -17.69 24.99
N ARG A 292 1.80 -16.69 25.71
CA ARG A 292 1.27 -16.28 27.02
C ARG A 292 0.05 -15.38 26.93
N PHE A 293 -0.10 -14.65 25.83
CA PHE A 293 -1.15 -13.65 25.64
C PHE A 293 -1.97 -13.90 24.36
N PRO A 294 -2.57 -15.09 24.19
CA PRO A 294 -3.38 -15.38 23.02
C PRO A 294 -4.52 -14.37 22.92
N ASP A 295 -4.82 -13.93 21.70
CA ASP A 295 -5.90 -12.98 21.38
C ASP A 295 -5.83 -11.60 22.06
N GLN A 296 -4.71 -11.27 22.72
CA GLN A 296 -4.43 -9.94 23.25
C GLN A 296 -3.42 -9.20 22.37
N GLU A 297 -3.30 -7.88 22.54
CA GLU A 297 -2.35 -7.05 21.78
C GLU A 297 -0.92 -7.62 21.82
N PRO A 298 -0.38 -8.00 22.99
CA PRO A 298 0.99 -8.51 23.04
C PRO A 298 1.20 -9.79 22.22
N GLY A 299 0.21 -10.69 22.22
CA GLY A 299 0.31 -11.93 21.46
C GLY A 299 0.21 -11.70 19.96
N ARG A 300 -0.66 -10.78 19.52
CA ARG A 300 -0.75 -10.37 18.10
C ARG A 300 0.55 -9.73 17.62
N ARG A 301 1.18 -8.87 18.43
CA ARG A 301 2.49 -8.28 18.10
C ARG A 301 3.60 -9.33 18.04
N GLY A 302 3.58 -10.30 18.96
CA GLY A 302 4.48 -11.45 18.93
C GLY A 302 4.32 -12.26 17.64
N GLN A 303 3.08 -12.62 17.29
CA GLN A 303 2.77 -13.32 16.04
C GLN A 303 3.21 -12.51 14.81
N ALA A 304 3.00 -11.20 14.79
CA ALA A 304 3.44 -10.34 13.70
C ALA A 304 4.96 -10.34 13.54
N ALA A 305 5.74 -10.34 14.64
CA ALA A 305 7.19 -10.45 14.58
C ALA A 305 7.66 -11.80 13.98
N LEU A 306 7.02 -12.91 14.37
CA LEU A 306 7.30 -14.23 13.81
C LEU A 306 6.93 -14.30 12.33
N THR A 307 5.73 -13.86 11.94
CA THR A 307 5.27 -13.84 10.54
C THR A 307 6.18 -12.96 9.67
N ARG A 308 6.60 -11.79 10.17
CA ARG A 308 7.57 -10.92 9.47
C ARG A 308 8.86 -11.65 9.15
N TRP A 309 9.39 -12.40 10.12
CA TRP A 309 10.60 -13.18 9.95
C TRP A 309 10.43 -14.28 8.91
N VAL A 310 9.32 -15.04 9.00
CA VAL A 310 9.02 -16.10 8.04
C VAL A 310 8.91 -15.53 6.62
N VAL A 311 8.18 -14.43 6.42
CA VAL A 311 8.09 -13.74 5.12
C VAL A 311 9.47 -13.39 4.58
N ALA A 312 10.35 -12.81 5.40
CA ALA A 312 11.70 -12.43 4.98
C ALA A 312 12.54 -13.64 4.57
N PHE A 313 12.41 -14.76 5.29
CA PHE A 313 13.11 -16.01 5.01
C PHE A 313 12.57 -16.68 3.73
N VAL A 314 11.26 -16.93 3.63
CA VAL A 314 10.69 -17.67 2.49
C VAL A 314 10.67 -16.87 1.18
N THR A 315 10.90 -15.56 1.22
CA THR A 315 11.06 -14.72 0.01
C THR A 315 12.42 -14.93 -0.65
N GLN A 316 13.42 -15.43 0.08
CA GLN A 316 14.78 -15.65 -0.43
C GLN A 316 14.99 -17.12 -0.80
N GLU A 317 15.86 -17.37 -1.79
CA GLU A 317 16.34 -18.71 -2.08
C GLU A 317 17.42 -19.12 -1.08
N HIS A 318 17.24 -20.29 -0.47
CA HIS A 318 18.13 -20.83 0.56
C HIS A 318 18.63 -22.22 0.19
N ALA A 319 19.90 -22.51 0.48
CA ALA A 319 20.45 -23.85 0.35
C ALA A 319 19.83 -24.78 1.41
N LYS A 320 19.76 -26.08 1.11
CA LYS A 320 19.13 -27.08 2.00
C LYS A 320 19.74 -27.08 3.41
N GLU A 321 21.04 -26.85 3.52
CA GLU A 321 21.77 -26.78 4.79
C GLU A 321 21.29 -25.62 5.67
N ASP A 322 20.85 -24.51 5.08
CA ASP A 322 20.40 -23.34 5.84
C ASP A 322 19.03 -23.59 6.48
N TRP A 323 18.13 -24.29 5.78
CA TRP A 323 16.88 -24.77 6.36
C TRP A 323 17.12 -25.66 7.59
N VAL A 324 18.05 -26.61 7.49
CA VAL A 324 18.38 -27.52 8.61
C VAL A 324 18.93 -26.76 9.81
N LYS A 325 19.81 -25.77 9.59
CA LYS A 325 20.34 -24.93 10.68
C LYS A 325 19.23 -24.15 11.40
N VAL A 326 18.29 -23.57 10.64
CA VAL A 326 17.16 -22.84 11.22
C VAL A 326 16.31 -23.76 12.07
N TYR A 327 15.93 -24.93 11.56
CA TYR A 327 15.13 -25.88 12.34
C TYR A 327 15.82 -26.37 13.60
N HIS A 328 17.14 -26.64 13.57
CA HIS A 328 17.88 -26.97 14.79
C HIS A 328 17.86 -25.83 15.81
N ARG A 329 18.02 -24.57 15.37
CA ARG A 329 17.93 -23.41 16.27
C ARG A 329 16.54 -23.21 16.85
N PHE A 330 15.51 -23.51 16.08
CA PHE A 330 14.13 -23.46 16.55
C PHE A 330 13.86 -24.54 17.58
N ASP A 331 14.36 -25.76 17.37
CA ASP A 331 14.27 -26.86 18.34
C ASP A 331 15.01 -26.53 19.65
N ASP A 332 16.24 -26.00 19.56
CA ASP A 332 17.04 -25.54 20.72
C ASP A 332 16.28 -24.50 21.58
N LEU A 333 15.40 -23.72 20.97
CA LEU A 333 14.64 -22.63 21.60
C LEU A 333 13.16 -22.99 21.84
N GLU A 334 12.75 -24.21 21.51
CA GLU A 334 11.36 -24.70 21.58
C GLU A 334 10.37 -23.82 20.79
N ILE A 335 10.80 -23.28 19.65
CA ILE A 335 9.98 -22.46 18.75
C ILE A 335 9.39 -23.35 17.66
N TYR A 336 8.06 -23.53 17.66
CA TYR A 336 7.37 -24.36 16.67
C TYR A 336 6.73 -23.49 15.57
N LEU A 337 7.47 -23.28 14.47
CA LEU A 337 7.04 -22.49 13.32
C LEU A 337 7.15 -23.27 12.01
N SER A 338 6.14 -23.09 11.14
CA SER A 338 6.21 -23.56 9.75
C SER A 338 6.79 -22.48 8.86
N LEU A 339 7.71 -22.87 7.97
CA LEU A 339 8.42 -21.97 7.07
C LEU A 339 7.88 -22.11 5.65
N SER A 340 6.63 -21.68 5.45
CA SER A 340 5.93 -21.78 4.17
C SER A 340 5.05 -20.57 3.90
N TRP A 341 4.71 -20.34 2.63
CA TRP A 341 3.74 -19.32 2.24
C TRP A 341 2.33 -19.62 2.75
N ASP A 342 1.94 -20.89 2.92
CA ASP A 342 0.68 -21.28 3.56
C ASP A 342 0.60 -20.80 5.01
N TYR A 343 1.69 -20.93 5.77
CA TYR A 343 1.76 -20.44 7.14
C TYR A 343 1.67 -18.91 7.20
N VAL A 344 2.35 -18.23 6.28
CA VAL A 344 2.23 -16.78 6.15
C VAL A 344 0.79 -16.39 5.86
N LEU A 345 0.13 -17.06 4.91
CA LEU A 345 -1.25 -16.76 4.53
C LEU A 345 -2.21 -16.90 5.72
N GLU A 346 -2.11 -18.01 6.46
CA GLU A 346 -2.95 -18.26 7.64
C GLU A 346 -2.74 -17.18 8.71
N THR A 347 -1.49 -16.90 9.06
CA THR A 347 -1.16 -15.96 10.14
C THR A 347 -1.42 -14.51 9.75
N ALA A 348 -1.07 -14.11 8.52
CA ALA A 348 -1.34 -12.79 7.99
C ALA A 348 -2.84 -12.52 7.86
N GLY A 349 -3.65 -13.51 7.48
CA GLY A 349 -5.10 -13.41 7.46
C GLY A 349 -5.73 -13.20 8.84
N LYS A 350 -5.16 -13.80 9.90
CA LYS A 350 -5.56 -13.49 11.29
C LYS A 350 -5.14 -12.06 11.67
N LEU A 351 -3.89 -11.69 11.37
CA LEU A 351 -3.35 -10.37 11.70
C LEU A 351 -4.05 -9.23 10.95
N SER A 352 -4.53 -9.45 9.72
CA SER A 352 -5.25 -8.42 8.94
C SER A 352 -6.56 -7.95 9.58
N HIS A 353 -7.03 -8.66 10.61
CA HIS A 353 -8.22 -8.33 11.39
C HIS A 353 -7.88 -7.87 12.82
N ALA A 354 -6.61 -7.60 13.11
CA ALA A 354 -6.15 -7.08 14.39
C ALA A 354 -6.78 -5.72 14.72
N LEU A 355 -6.97 -5.44 16.02
CA LEU A 355 -7.46 -4.14 16.49
C LEU A 355 -6.40 -3.03 16.29
N GLU A 356 -5.12 -3.41 16.34
CA GLU A 356 -3.99 -2.53 16.12
C GLU A 356 -3.81 -2.29 14.61
N ARG A 357 -4.06 -1.05 14.16
CA ARG A 357 -4.03 -0.71 12.72
C ARG A 357 -2.68 -1.01 12.07
N ASP A 358 -1.57 -0.77 12.76
CA ASP A 358 -0.22 -1.06 12.27
C ASP A 358 -0.02 -2.56 12.01
N VAL A 359 -0.56 -3.41 12.87
CA VAL A 359 -0.52 -4.88 12.73
C VAL A 359 -1.46 -5.35 11.63
N ALA A 360 -2.65 -4.76 11.54
CA ALA A 360 -3.62 -5.09 10.49
C ALA A 360 -3.10 -4.75 9.09
N ASP A 361 -2.48 -3.57 8.93
CA ASP A 361 -1.87 -3.14 7.67
C ASP A 361 -0.70 -4.06 7.26
N GLU A 362 0.12 -4.51 8.23
CA GLU A 362 1.16 -5.52 8.00
C GLU A 362 0.58 -6.87 7.57
N GLY A 363 -0.47 -7.33 8.25
CA GLY A 363 -1.19 -8.55 7.92
C GLY A 363 -1.69 -8.53 6.48
N LEU A 364 -2.36 -7.44 6.06
CA LEU A 364 -2.81 -7.29 4.66
C LEU A 364 -1.64 -7.32 3.67
N LEU A 365 -0.54 -6.63 3.98
CA LEU A 365 0.63 -6.61 3.10
C LEU A 365 1.25 -8.00 2.93
N TRP A 366 1.39 -8.78 3.99
CA TRP A 366 1.94 -10.14 3.93
C TRP A 366 0.96 -11.14 3.32
N MET A 367 -0.34 -10.96 3.57
CA MET A 367 -1.39 -11.79 2.96
C MET A 367 -1.37 -11.64 1.43
N GLY A 368 -1.26 -10.42 0.91
CA GLY A 368 -1.11 -10.19 -0.53
C GLY A 368 0.17 -10.81 -1.11
N GLN A 369 1.26 -10.83 -0.35
CA GLN A 369 2.51 -11.48 -0.76
C GLN A 369 2.38 -13.01 -0.81
N ALA A 370 1.68 -13.59 0.17
CA ALA A 370 1.43 -15.02 0.22
C ALA A 370 0.56 -15.47 -0.95
N TYR A 371 -0.56 -14.77 -1.20
CA TYR A 371 -1.40 -15.05 -2.38
C TYR A 371 -0.61 -14.96 -3.68
N GLN A 372 0.21 -13.92 -3.83
CA GLN A 372 1.08 -13.77 -5.00
C GLN A 372 2.07 -14.94 -5.15
N ALA A 373 2.72 -15.37 -4.08
CA ALA A 373 3.69 -16.45 -4.10
C ALA A 373 3.05 -17.83 -4.36
N LEU A 374 1.81 -18.02 -3.91
CA LEU A 374 1.01 -19.23 -4.14
C LEU A 374 0.35 -19.26 -5.54
N GLY A 375 0.46 -18.18 -6.32
CA GLY A 375 -0.13 -18.06 -7.65
C GLY A 375 -1.62 -17.67 -7.65
N GLU A 376 -2.18 -17.30 -6.49
CA GLU A 376 -3.55 -16.81 -6.34
C GLU A 376 -3.63 -15.32 -6.69
N TYR A 377 -3.56 -15.04 -7.98
CA TYR A 377 -3.39 -13.69 -8.52
C TYR A 377 -4.56 -12.74 -8.16
N ALA A 378 -5.80 -13.20 -8.30
CA ALA A 378 -6.99 -12.37 -8.07
C ALA A 378 -7.07 -11.92 -6.60
N ASP A 379 -6.82 -12.83 -5.68
CA ASP A 379 -6.82 -12.57 -4.24
C ASP A 379 -5.66 -11.63 -3.84
N ALA A 380 -4.50 -11.75 -4.49
CA ALA A 380 -3.39 -10.82 -4.30
C ALA A 380 -3.77 -9.38 -4.72
N VAL A 381 -4.37 -9.20 -5.91
CA VAL A 381 -4.85 -7.89 -6.37
C VAL A 381 -5.87 -7.30 -5.41
N GLN A 382 -6.86 -8.09 -5.00
CA GLN A 382 -7.90 -7.64 -4.09
C GLN A 382 -7.32 -7.23 -2.74
N THR A 383 -6.37 -8.01 -2.23
CA THR A 383 -5.73 -7.76 -0.93
C THR A 383 -4.89 -6.48 -0.95
N TYR A 384 -4.05 -6.27 -1.97
CA TYR A 384 -3.28 -5.03 -2.09
C TYR A 384 -4.18 -3.81 -2.31
N THR A 385 -5.23 -3.95 -3.12
CA THR A 385 -6.25 -2.91 -3.32
C THR A 385 -6.90 -2.52 -1.99
N ARG A 386 -7.31 -3.50 -1.19
CA ARG A 386 -7.87 -3.27 0.15
C ARG A 386 -6.87 -2.53 1.04
N LEU A 387 -5.61 -2.97 1.11
CA LEU A 387 -4.56 -2.31 1.89
C LEU A 387 -4.44 -0.82 1.52
N ILE A 388 -4.34 -0.52 0.22
CA ILE A 388 -4.18 0.85 -0.27
C ILE A 388 -5.36 1.74 0.14
N LEU A 389 -6.58 1.19 0.12
CA LEU A 389 -7.79 1.95 0.46
C LEU A 389 -7.97 2.18 1.97
N VAL A 390 -7.61 1.20 2.81
CA VAL A 390 -7.91 1.25 4.26
C VAL A 390 -6.76 1.77 5.12
N THR A 391 -5.51 1.65 4.66
CA THR A 391 -4.35 2.05 5.48
C THR A 391 -4.34 3.56 5.70
N SER A 392 -3.91 3.96 6.89
CA SER A 392 -3.60 5.36 7.22
C SER A 392 -2.10 5.70 7.11
N SER A 393 -1.26 4.71 6.83
CA SER A 393 0.18 4.87 6.69
C SER A 393 0.58 5.08 5.23
N ASP A 394 1.24 6.19 4.94
CA ASP A 394 1.73 6.49 3.58
C ASP A 394 2.79 5.48 3.13
N GLU A 395 3.66 5.03 4.04
CA GLU A 395 4.66 4.01 3.75
C GLU A 395 4.00 2.68 3.34
N ARG A 396 2.94 2.27 4.06
CA ARG A 396 2.20 1.04 3.73
C ARG A 396 1.40 1.18 2.45
N ARG A 397 0.80 2.35 2.22
CA ARG A 397 0.11 2.68 0.98
C ARG A 397 1.06 2.55 -0.21
N GLN A 398 2.25 3.17 -0.13
CA GLN A 398 3.26 3.10 -1.19
C GLN A 398 3.79 1.67 -1.40
N ALA A 399 4.03 0.92 -0.33
CA ALA A 399 4.45 -0.48 -0.43
C ALA A 399 3.38 -1.34 -1.14
N GLY A 400 2.10 -1.14 -0.79
CA GLY A 400 0.97 -1.78 -1.46
C GLY A 400 0.87 -1.40 -2.94
N GLN A 401 0.96 -0.10 -3.25
CA GLN A 401 0.93 0.41 -4.63
C GLN A 401 2.08 -0.17 -5.47
N GLY A 402 3.30 -0.20 -4.95
CA GLY A 402 4.46 -0.73 -5.67
C GLY A 402 4.41 -2.24 -5.90
N ARG A 403 3.74 -3.01 -5.02
CA ARG A 403 3.49 -4.44 -5.26
C ARG A 403 2.35 -4.66 -6.25
N LEU A 404 1.25 -3.93 -6.10
CA LEU A 404 0.12 -3.98 -7.03
C LEU A 404 0.53 -3.59 -8.45
N ALA A 405 1.31 -2.51 -8.61
CA ALA A 405 1.79 -2.03 -9.91
C ALA A 405 2.60 -3.11 -10.63
N ARG A 406 3.59 -3.70 -9.96
CA ARG A 406 4.43 -4.77 -10.53
C ARG A 406 3.60 -6.00 -10.92
N LEU A 407 2.64 -6.37 -10.09
CA LEU A 407 1.77 -7.52 -10.34
C LEU A 407 0.89 -7.31 -11.58
N LEU A 408 0.21 -6.16 -11.65
CA LEU A 408 -0.61 -5.78 -12.80
C LEU A 408 0.20 -5.63 -14.09
N GLN A 409 1.39 -5.00 -14.01
CA GLN A 409 2.26 -4.77 -15.16
C GLN A 409 2.82 -6.08 -15.72
N HIS A 410 3.25 -7.00 -14.85
CA HIS A 410 3.70 -8.33 -15.27
C HIS A 410 2.60 -9.08 -16.05
N GLN A 411 1.36 -9.03 -15.58
CA GLN A 411 0.24 -9.71 -16.24
C GLN A 411 -0.10 -9.08 -17.59
N ILE A 412 -0.15 -7.74 -17.67
CA ILE A 412 -0.33 -7.01 -18.95
C ILE A 412 0.77 -7.39 -19.94
N ARG A 413 2.03 -7.39 -19.49
CA ARG A 413 3.18 -7.73 -20.33
C ARG A 413 3.12 -9.16 -20.84
N SER A 414 2.75 -10.11 -19.98
CA SER A 414 2.59 -11.52 -20.38
C SER A 414 1.54 -11.71 -21.48
N PHE A 415 0.38 -11.03 -21.38
CA PHE A 415 -0.61 -11.08 -22.46
C PHE A 415 -0.12 -10.41 -23.74
N TYR A 416 0.62 -9.30 -23.62
CA TYR A 416 1.20 -8.60 -24.76
C TYR A 416 2.22 -9.47 -25.51
N ASP A 417 3.18 -10.06 -24.80
CA ASP A 417 4.24 -10.89 -25.40
C ASP A 417 3.67 -12.16 -26.06
N SER A 418 2.57 -12.71 -25.50
CA SER A 418 1.84 -13.83 -26.08
C SER A 418 0.84 -13.43 -27.17
N LYS A 419 0.72 -12.13 -27.50
CA LYS A 419 -0.24 -11.57 -28.47
C LYS A 419 -1.69 -11.90 -28.15
N ALA A 420 -2.00 -12.09 -26.87
CA ALA A 420 -3.34 -12.39 -26.38
C ALA A 420 -4.15 -11.08 -26.18
N TRP A 421 -4.48 -10.40 -27.29
CA TRP A 421 -5.06 -9.06 -27.26
C TRP A 421 -6.41 -8.95 -26.53
N VAL A 422 -7.34 -9.87 -26.80
CA VAL A 422 -8.66 -9.86 -26.16
C VAL A 422 -8.56 -10.14 -24.64
N PRO A 423 -7.83 -11.18 -24.18
CA PRO A 423 -7.54 -11.35 -22.76
C PRO A 423 -6.87 -10.13 -22.10
N LEU A 424 -5.93 -9.47 -22.80
CA LEU A 424 -5.27 -8.26 -22.29
C LEU A 424 -6.28 -7.15 -22.00
N LEU A 425 -7.13 -6.81 -22.98
CA LEU A 425 -8.12 -5.76 -22.84
C LEU A 425 -9.18 -6.08 -21.79
N LYS A 426 -9.60 -7.36 -21.74
CA LYS A 426 -10.49 -7.84 -20.68
C LYS A 426 -9.85 -7.65 -19.31
N PHE A 427 -8.60 -8.09 -19.14
CA PHE A 427 -7.86 -7.95 -17.89
C PHE A 427 -7.71 -6.48 -17.46
N HIS A 428 -7.34 -5.60 -18.37
CA HIS A 428 -7.24 -4.16 -18.09
C HIS A 428 -8.57 -3.57 -17.63
N THR A 429 -9.68 -4.05 -18.19
CA THR A 429 -11.04 -3.59 -17.86
C THR A 429 -11.53 -4.16 -16.52
N ASP A 430 -11.37 -5.47 -16.30
CA ASP A 430 -11.79 -6.17 -15.08
C ASP A 430 -11.08 -5.60 -13.82
N TYR A 431 -9.86 -5.09 -13.97
CA TYR A 431 -9.06 -4.51 -12.88
C TYR A 431 -8.87 -2.98 -12.98
N GLN A 432 -9.77 -2.28 -13.67
CA GLN A 432 -9.67 -0.82 -13.88
C GLN A 432 -9.50 -0.05 -12.56
N ASP A 433 -10.24 -0.41 -11.50
CA ASP A 433 -10.14 0.25 -10.19
C ASP A 433 -8.75 0.08 -9.57
N ALA A 434 -8.15 -1.10 -9.70
CA ALA A 434 -6.80 -1.36 -9.22
C ALA A 434 -5.76 -0.55 -10.00
N PHE A 435 -5.96 -0.36 -11.31
CA PHE A 435 -5.09 0.47 -12.15
C PHE A 435 -5.15 1.96 -11.80
N GLN A 436 -6.26 2.45 -11.24
CA GLN A 436 -6.39 3.84 -10.77
C GLN A 436 -5.64 4.09 -9.46
N LEU A 437 -5.39 3.04 -8.67
CA LEU A 437 -4.69 3.14 -7.39
C LEU A 437 -3.17 3.11 -7.51
N VAL A 438 -2.65 2.73 -8.68
CA VAL A 438 -1.21 2.68 -8.96
C VAL A 438 -0.80 3.81 -9.89
N PRO A 439 0.48 4.24 -9.86
CA PRO A 439 0.96 5.21 -10.83
C PRO A 439 0.61 4.80 -12.26
N LEU A 440 0.24 5.79 -13.07
CA LEU A 440 0.14 5.60 -14.52
C LEU A 440 1.54 5.29 -15.04
N GLU A 441 1.65 4.32 -15.95
CA GLU A 441 2.93 3.96 -16.58
C GLU A 441 2.82 4.11 -18.09
N ARG A 442 3.87 4.68 -18.70
CA ARG A 442 3.98 4.86 -20.15
C ARG A 442 3.82 3.54 -20.91
N GLU A 443 4.52 2.51 -20.45
CA GLU A 443 4.46 1.19 -21.09
C GLU A 443 3.04 0.61 -21.08
N ARG A 444 2.33 0.71 -19.95
CA ARG A 444 0.94 0.23 -19.83
C ARG A 444 0.03 0.88 -20.88
N LEU A 445 0.03 2.21 -20.95
CA LEU A 445 -0.81 2.94 -21.91
C LEU A 445 -0.50 2.54 -23.35
N PHE A 446 0.78 2.39 -23.68
CA PHE A 446 1.22 1.98 -25.01
C PHE A 446 0.77 0.57 -25.36
N ILE A 447 0.95 -0.39 -24.45
CA ILE A 447 0.51 -1.78 -24.61
C ILE A 447 -1.01 -1.84 -24.83
N VAL A 448 -1.79 -1.10 -24.03
CA VAL A 448 -3.26 -1.06 -24.15
C VAL A 448 -3.68 -0.43 -25.49
N ALA A 449 -3.06 0.68 -25.91
CA ALA A 449 -3.32 1.31 -27.21
C ALA A 449 -3.08 0.35 -28.36
N GLN A 450 -1.94 -0.36 -28.35
CA GLN A 450 -1.63 -1.35 -29.36
C GLN A 450 -2.59 -2.53 -29.35
N ALA A 451 -3.00 -3.02 -28.18
CA ALA A 451 -3.97 -4.10 -28.09
C ALA A 451 -5.31 -3.72 -28.74
N TYR A 452 -5.80 -2.48 -28.53
CA TYR A 452 -7.00 -1.97 -29.22
C TYR A 452 -6.82 -1.90 -30.74
N GLN A 453 -5.65 -1.46 -31.22
CA GLN A 453 -5.34 -1.43 -32.64
C GLN A 453 -5.36 -2.85 -33.25
N GLN A 454 -4.77 -3.84 -32.58
CA GLN A 454 -4.70 -5.22 -33.07
C GLN A 454 -6.07 -5.92 -33.14
N VAL A 455 -7.04 -5.52 -32.31
CA VAL A 455 -8.43 -6.03 -32.38
C VAL A 455 -9.33 -5.20 -33.30
N ASN A 456 -8.75 -4.28 -34.09
CA ASN A 456 -9.46 -3.40 -35.01
C ASN A 456 -10.50 -2.51 -34.32
N LEU A 457 -10.13 -1.94 -33.16
CA LEU A 457 -10.86 -0.91 -32.43
C LEU A 457 -10.05 0.41 -32.43
N PRO A 458 -10.01 1.11 -33.56
CA PRO A 458 -9.04 2.17 -33.80
C PRO A 458 -9.39 3.51 -33.14
N ALA A 459 -10.65 3.74 -32.76
CA ALA A 459 -11.04 4.93 -32.00
C ALA A 459 -10.53 4.86 -30.55
N GLU A 460 -10.61 3.69 -29.94
CA GLU A 460 -10.08 3.39 -28.62
C GLU A 460 -8.56 3.43 -28.63
N ALA A 461 -7.92 2.83 -29.64
CA ALA A 461 -6.46 2.94 -29.81
C ALA A 461 -6.01 4.41 -29.88
N TRP A 462 -6.70 5.22 -30.68
CA TRP A 462 -6.44 6.65 -30.78
C TRP A 462 -6.57 7.38 -29.44
N HIS A 463 -7.64 7.09 -28.68
CA HIS A 463 -7.87 7.67 -27.36
C HIS A 463 -6.69 7.40 -26.41
N TRP A 464 -6.20 6.16 -26.36
CA TRP A 464 -5.07 5.78 -25.51
C TRP A 464 -3.74 6.40 -25.97
N TYR A 465 -3.51 6.52 -27.28
CA TYR A 465 -2.35 7.24 -27.81
C TYR A 465 -2.39 8.74 -27.42
N ASP A 466 -3.56 9.38 -27.51
CA ASP A 466 -3.73 10.78 -27.10
C ASP A 466 -3.50 10.96 -25.59
N GLN A 467 -4.06 10.06 -24.77
CA GLN A 467 -3.82 10.06 -23.33
C GLN A 467 -2.33 9.94 -23.01
N LEU A 468 -1.60 9.08 -23.70
CA LEU A 468 -0.16 8.92 -23.47
C LEU A 468 0.63 10.17 -23.86
N LEU A 469 0.30 10.82 -24.98
CA LEU A 469 0.93 12.08 -25.40
C LEU A 469 0.64 13.24 -24.43
N LYS A 470 -0.53 13.22 -23.77
CA LYS A 470 -0.96 14.21 -22.79
C LYS A 470 -0.28 14.03 -21.44
N GLU A 471 -0.25 12.81 -20.92
CA GLU A 471 0.32 12.50 -19.60
C GLU A 471 1.85 12.45 -19.63
N TYR A 472 2.45 12.14 -20.79
CA TYR A 472 3.90 12.07 -20.99
C TYR A 472 4.35 12.85 -22.22
N PRO A 473 4.29 14.20 -22.18
CA PRO A 473 4.63 15.03 -23.31
C PRO A 473 6.07 14.82 -23.79
N ASP A 474 7.01 14.57 -22.86
CA ASP A 474 8.44 14.38 -23.15
C ASP A 474 8.84 12.90 -23.33
N SER A 475 7.89 12.02 -23.61
CA SER A 475 8.17 10.59 -23.80
C SER A 475 9.14 10.35 -24.98
N PRO A 476 10.15 9.48 -24.86
CA PRO A 476 11.01 9.12 -26.00
C PRO A 476 10.22 8.43 -27.13
N LEU A 477 9.06 7.83 -26.80
CA LEU A 477 8.17 7.18 -27.76
C LEU A 477 7.32 8.19 -28.56
N ARG A 478 7.39 9.50 -28.26
CA ARG A 478 6.48 10.52 -28.81
C ARG A 478 6.37 10.48 -30.33
N GLU A 479 7.52 10.37 -31.00
CA GLU A 479 7.57 10.27 -32.45
C GLU A 479 6.84 9.00 -32.95
N ASP A 480 7.14 7.85 -32.34
CA ASP A 480 6.52 6.57 -32.68
C ASP A 480 4.99 6.62 -32.50
N ILE A 481 4.51 7.26 -31.44
CA ILE A 481 3.07 7.39 -31.18
C ILE A 481 2.40 8.28 -32.23
N ARG A 482 3.02 9.40 -32.61
CA ARG A 482 2.51 10.25 -33.70
C ARG A 482 2.46 9.46 -35.01
N LEU A 483 3.48 8.65 -35.28
CA LEU A 483 3.48 7.75 -36.43
C LEU A 483 2.34 6.73 -36.34
N GLN A 484 2.10 6.12 -35.17
CA GLN A 484 0.98 5.19 -34.96
C GLN A 484 -0.37 5.87 -35.20
N GLN A 485 -0.57 7.12 -34.79
CA GLN A 485 -1.78 7.88 -35.09
C GLN A 485 -2.01 7.98 -36.61
N VAL A 486 -0.97 8.26 -37.41
CA VAL A 486 -1.08 8.27 -38.88
C VAL A 486 -1.48 6.90 -39.42
N VAL A 487 -0.87 5.83 -38.91
CA VAL A 487 -1.17 4.45 -39.33
C VAL A 487 -2.61 4.05 -38.99
N VAL A 488 -3.06 4.32 -37.76
CA VAL A 488 -4.44 4.04 -37.31
C VAL A 488 -5.46 4.80 -38.17
N ALA A 489 -5.18 6.07 -38.50
CA ALA A 489 -6.03 6.84 -39.39
C ALA A 489 -6.12 6.24 -40.80
N GLN A 490 -5.00 5.71 -41.32
CA GLN A 490 -4.93 5.05 -42.61
C GLN A 490 -5.71 3.74 -42.62
N GLU A 491 -5.58 2.92 -41.57
CA GLU A 491 -6.31 1.66 -41.41
C GLU A 491 -7.83 1.87 -41.38
N GLN A 492 -8.30 2.99 -40.83
CA GLN A 492 -9.71 3.38 -40.86
C GLN A 492 -10.20 3.85 -42.24
N GLY A 493 -9.30 4.14 -43.18
CA GLY A 493 -9.66 4.79 -44.45
C GLY A 493 -10.21 6.20 -44.27
N ASN A 494 -9.91 6.87 -43.16
CA ASN A 494 -10.38 8.23 -42.89
C ASN A 494 -9.35 9.24 -43.39
N THR A 495 -9.51 9.66 -44.65
CA THR A 495 -8.67 10.65 -45.34
C THR A 495 -8.43 11.94 -44.56
N SER A 496 -9.43 12.40 -43.80
CA SER A 496 -9.30 13.63 -43.01
C SER A 496 -8.31 13.44 -41.86
N TRP A 497 -8.43 12.33 -41.13
CA TRP A 497 -7.55 11.98 -40.02
C TRP A 497 -6.12 11.70 -40.49
N VAL A 498 -5.95 11.03 -41.63
CA VAL A 498 -4.61 10.76 -42.20
C VAL A 498 -3.88 12.07 -42.47
N ARG A 499 -4.56 13.03 -43.11
CA ARG A 499 -3.98 14.35 -43.41
C ARG A 499 -3.67 15.15 -42.16
N GLU A 500 -4.58 15.17 -41.19
CA GLU A 500 -4.39 15.91 -39.94
C GLU A 500 -3.25 15.31 -39.10
N ALA A 501 -3.27 13.99 -38.88
CA ALA A 501 -2.24 13.27 -38.15
C ALA A 501 -0.87 13.42 -38.83
N GLY A 502 -0.82 13.25 -40.15
CA GLY A 502 0.42 13.35 -40.93
C GLY A 502 0.99 14.77 -40.92
N ALA A 503 0.14 15.79 -41.10
CA ALA A 503 0.58 17.19 -41.01
C ALA A 503 1.07 17.55 -39.60
N SER A 504 0.43 17.01 -38.56
CA SER A 504 0.88 17.18 -37.18
C SER A 504 2.26 16.54 -36.96
N TYR A 505 2.44 15.29 -37.39
CA TYR A 505 3.72 14.58 -37.33
C TYR A 505 4.82 15.37 -38.04
N LEU A 506 4.61 15.81 -39.28
CA LEU A 506 5.65 16.49 -40.07
C LEU A 506 6.03 17.87 -39.49
N ARG A 507 5.10 18.53 -38.81
CA ARG A 507 5.37 19.80 -38.11
C ARG A 507 6.20 19.58 -36.86
N GLU A 508 5.91 18.51 -36.12
CA GLU A 508 6.54 18.21 -34.85
C GLU A 508 7.91 17.54 -35.03
N PHE A 509 8.04 16.66 -36.03
CA PHE A 509 9.23 15.87 -36.33
C PHE A 509 9.72 16.12 -37.77
N PRO A 510 10.22 17.32 -38.10
CA PRO A 510 10.64 17.65 -39.45
C PRO A 510 11.83 16.81 -39.94
N ASN A 511 12.63 16.23 -39.04
CA ASN A 511 13.72 15.31 -39.37
C ASN A 511 13.55 13.95 -38.66
N GLY A 512 12.29 13.58 -38.36
CA GLY A 512 11.98 12.32 -37.69
C GLY A 512 12.34 11.10 -38.54
N GLN A 513 12.66 9.99 -37.90
CA GLN A 513 12.92 8.70 -38.54
C GLN A 513 11.69 8.19 -39.31
N GLY A 514 10.48 8.46 -38.80
CA GLY A 514 9.22 8.10 -39.45
C GLY A 514 8.80 9.01 -40.62
N ARG A 515 9.55 10.08 -40.91
CA ARG A 515 9.14 11.11 -41.88
C ARG A 515 8.85 10.56 -43.27
N GLY A 516 9.79 9.81 -43.85
CA GLY A 516 9.61 9.25 -45.19
C GLY A 516 8.38 8.35 -45.29
N ARG A 517 8.07 7.63 -44.20
CA ARG A 517 6.87 6.80 -44.12
C ARG A 517 5.58 7.63 -44.04
N VAL A 518 5.55 8.68 -43.23
CA VAL A 518 4.37 9.58 -43.16
C VAL A 518 4.13 10.26 -44.50
N GLU A 519 5.18 10.76 -45.16
CA GLU A 519 5.08 11.35 -46.50
C GLU A 519 4.57 10.33 -47.53
N THR A 520 4.99 9.08 -47.43
CA THR A 520 4.48 7.98 -48.29
C THR A 520 2.99 7.73 -48.04
N ILE A 521 2.54 7.68 -46.78
CA ILE A 521 1.12 7.49 -46.44
C ILE A 521 0.26 8.64 -46.98
N LEU A 522 0.70 9.88 -46.80
CA LEU A 522 0.02 11.06 -47.33
C LEU A 522 -0.03 11.05 -48.87
N ALA A 523 1.03 10.60 -49.52
CA ALA A 523 1.09 10.48 -50.98
C ALA A 523 0.14 9.41 -51.51
N LEU A 524 0.04 8.26 -50.84
CA LEU A 524 -0.93 7.22 -51.16
C LEU A 524 -2.36 7.73 -51.00
N GLU A 525 -2.64 8.51 -49.95
CA GLU A 525 -3.95 9.11 -49.73
C GLU A 525 -4.32 10.13 -50.82
N ALA A 526 -3.37 10.95 -51.25
CA ALA A 526 -3.58 11.83 -52.40
C ALA A 526 -3.80 11.05 -53.70
N LEU A 527 -3.12 9.91 -53.86
CA LEU A 527 -3.27 9.03 -55.02
C LEU A 527 -4.66 8.39 -55.06
N THR A 528 -5.19 7.91 -53.92
CA THR A 528 -6.55 7.35 -53.83
C THR A 528 -7.62 8.40 -54.11
N ASP A 529 -7.40 9.64 -53.66
CA ASP A 529 -8.25 10.80 -53.96
C ASP A 529 -8.11 11.32 -55.40
N LYS A 530 -7.25 10.72 -56.23
CA LYS A 530 -6.93 11.15 -57.61
C LYS A 530 -6.30 12.55 -57.69
N ARG A 531 -5.72 13.04 -56.59
CA ARG A 531 -4.94 14.29 -56.52
C ARG A 531 -3.50 14.00 -56.94
N TYR A 532 -3.32 13.66 -58.22
CA TYR A 532 -2.06 13.10 -58.72
C TYR A 532 -0.85 14.03 -58.58
N GLU A 533 -0.99 15.34 -58.83
CA GLU A 533 0.08 16.32 -58.63
C GLU A 533 0.58 16.35 -57.18
N GLU A 534 -0.34 16.32 -56.22
CA GLU A 534 -0.02 16.33 -54.79
C GLU A 534 0.64 15.01 -54.37
N ALA A 535 0.13 13.87 -54.88
CA ALA A 535 0.73 12.57 -54.67
C ALA A 535 2.18 12.53 -55.19
N ILE A 536 2.44 13.07 -56.39
CA ILE A 536 3.78 13.16 -56.96
C ILE A 536 4.70 14.01 -56.08
N GLN A 537 4.23 15.17 -55.59
CA GLN A 537 5.01 16.03 -54.70
C GLN A 537 5.36 15.29 -53.40
N ALA A 538 4.38 14.65 -52.77
CA ALA A 538 4.57 13.92 -51.52
C ALA A 538 5.47 12.68 -51.68
N PHE A 539 5.32 11.89 -52.76
CA PHE A 539 6.27 10.80 -53.05
C PHE A 539 7.68 11.31 -53.34
N SER A 540 7.81 12.47 -53.99
CA SER A 540 9.12 13.09 -54.24
C SER A 540 9.80 13.53 -52.95
N ALA A 541 9.03 14.06 -51.99
CA ALA A 541 9.52 14.36 -50.64
C ALA A 541 9.90 13.06 -49.90
N ALA A 542 9.04 12.04 -49.94
CA ALA A 542 9.31 10.75 -49.31
C ALA A 542 10.64 10.14 -49.77
N LEU A 543 10.96 10.19 -51.07
CA LEU A 543 12.22 9.70 -51.64
C LEU A 543 13.48 10.40 -51.12
N GLN A 544 13.35 11.55 -50.46
CA GLN A 544 14.48 12.23 -49.81
C GLN A 544 14.74 11.68 -48.38
N HIS A 545 13.78 10.96 -47.81
CA HIS A 545 13.79 10.51 -46.41
C HIS A 545 13.60 9.00 -46.25
N VAL A 546 13.41 8.24 -47.34
CA VAL A 546 13.38 6.77 -47.29
C VAL A 546 14.77 6.21 -47.61
N ASP A 547 15.33 5.46 -46.65
CA ASP A 547 16.69 4.92 -46.76
C ASP A 547 16.73 3.49 -47.29
N GLY A 548 15.67 2.71 -47.10
CA GLY A 548 15.63 1.31 -47.50
C GLY A 548 15.29 1.10 -48.97
N GLU A 549 16.00 0.17 -49.62
CA GLU A 549 15.81 -0.17 -51.03
C GLU A 549 14.37 -0.62 -51.35
N MET A 550 13.74 -1.35 -50.43
CA MET A 550 12.36 -1.83 -50.61
C MET A 550 11.34 -0.70 -50.50
N GLU A 551 11.53 0.21 -49.56
CA GLU A 551 10.73 1.43 -49.38
C GLU A 551 10.86 2.34 -50.61
N GLN A 552 12.08 2.55 -51.10
CA GLN A 552 12.33 3.33 -52.31
C GLN A 552 11.65 2.71 -53.53
N ARG A 553 11.75 1.39 -53.71
CA ARG A 553 11.06 0.66 -54.79
C ARG A 553 9.56 0.91 -54.74
N TYR A 554 8.96 0.77 -53.56
CA TYR A 554 7.53 0.97 -53.33
C TYR A 554 7.09 2.41 -53.65
N VAL A 555 7.82 3.41 -53.16
CA VAL A 555 7.51 4.83 -53.41
C VAL A 555 7.63 5.17 -54.89
N LEU A 556 8.69 4.71 -55.58
CA LEU A 556 8.90 4.95 -57.01
C LEU A 556 7.80 4.32 -57.88
N ARG A 557 7.38 3.09 -57.57
CA ARG A 557 6.27 2.42 -58.29
C ARG A 557 4.97 3.21 -58.19
N ASN A 558 4.61 3.66 -56.99
CA ASN A 558 3.38 4.41 -56.79
C ASN A 558 3.45 5.81 -57.42
N ARG A 559 4.61 6.47 -57.39
CA ARG A 559 4.82 7.74 -58.10
C ARG A 559 4.74 7.58 -59.62
N ALA A 560 5.29 6.49 -60.16
CA ALA A 560 5.14 6.14 -61.57
C ALA A 560 3.66 5.94 -61.95
N GLY A 561 2.88 5.28 -61.09
CA GLY A 561 1.42 5.17 -61.26
C GLY A 561 0.71 6.53 -61.33
N ALA A 562 1.09 7.48 -60.47
CA ALA A 562 0.58 8.85 -60.52
C ALA A 562 0.99 9.60 -61.81
N TYR A 563 2.24 9.44 -62.27
CA TYR A 563 2.69 10.00 -63.55
C TYR A 563 1.91 9.42 -64.73
N ARG A 564 1.63 8.11 -64.71
CA ARG A 564 0.81 7.44 -65.73
C ARG A 564 -0.59 8.05 -65.81
N ALA A 565 -1.23 8.28 -64.67
CA ALA A 565 -2.57 8.87 -64.61
C ALA A 565 -2.63 10.30 -65.18
N LEU A 566 -1.52 11.05 -65.12
CA LEU A 566 -1.37 12.38 -65.72
C LEU A 566 -0.81 12.38 -67.15
N GLY A 567 -0.48 11.21 -67.71
CA GLY A 567 0.14 11.09 -69.04
C GLY A 567 1.60 11.57 -69.11
N ARG A 568 2.29 11.74 -67.98
CA ARG A 568 3.69 12.20 -67.92
C ARG A 568 4.66 11.03 -68.12
N MET A 569 4.71 10.54 -69.35
CA MET A 569 5.33 9.25 -69.68
C MET A 569 6.85 9.21 -69.46
N GLU A 570 7.58 10.29 -69.77
CA GLU A 570 9.03 10.37 -69.56
C GLU A 570 9.42 10.20 -68.09
N SER A 571 8.71 10.88 -67.17
CA SER A 571 8.97 10.78 -65.73
C SER A 571 8.60 9.42 -65.17
N MET A 572 7.51 8.81 -65.65
CA MET A 572 7.12 7.45 -65.29
C MET A 572 8.20 6.44 -65.68
N VAL A 573 8.72 6.53 -66.91
CA VAL A 573 9.81 5.69 -67.41
C VAL A 573 11.07 5.86 -66.56
N GLN A 574 11.43 7.11 -66.21
CA GLN A 574 12.59 7.39 -65.37
C GLN A 574 12.48 6.72 -63.98
N ASP A 575 11.31 6.79 -63.36
CA ASP A 575 11.06 6.15 -62.07
C ASP A 575 11.11 4.61 -62.18
N LEU A 576 10.52 4.04 -63.22
CA LEU A 576 10.53 2.59 -63.43
C LEU A 576 11.95 2.05 -63.74
N ARG A 577 12.79 2.82 -64.45
CA ARG A 577 14.23 2.47 -64.61
C ARG A 577 14.94 2.38 -63.26
N ARG A 578 14.65 3.31 -62.34
CA ARG A 578 15.18 3.26 -60.97
C ARG A 578 14.65 2.04 -60.21
N VAL A 579 13.36 1.73 -60.32
CA VAL A 579 12.74 0.53 -59.71
C VAL A 579 13.47 -0.74 -60.13
N VAL A 580 13.69 -0.95 -61.42
CA VAL A 580 14.37 -2.15 -61.97
C VAL A 580 15.83 -2.27 -61.51
N SER A 581 16.49 -1.15 -61.19
CA SER A 581 17.87 -1.16 -60.69
C SER A 581 18.02 -1.65 -59.24
N ILE A 582 16.94 -1.67 -58.45
CA ILE A 582 16.95 -2.08 -57.04
C ILE A 582 16.93 -3.61 -56.94
N GLN A 583 17.83 -4.21 -56.13
CA GLN A 583 17.98 -5.67 -56.04
C GLN A 583 17.22 -6.30 -54.85
N PRO A 584 16.70 -7.54 -54.99
CA PRO A 584 16.61 -8.33 -56.21
C PRO A 584 15.55 -7.76 -57.16
N THR A 585 15.88 -7.62 -58.44
CA THR A 585 14.95 -7.14 -59.47
C THR A 585 13.74 -8.08 -59.56
N GLN A 586 12.53 -7.53 -59.52
CA GLN A 586 11.31 -8.32 -59.73
C GLN A 586 10.95 -8.33 -61.21
N VAL A 587 10.64 -9.50 -61.77
CA VAL A 587 10.29 -9.64 -63.20
C VAL A 587 9.06 -8.80 -63.56
N SER A 588 8.13 -8.62 -62.61
CA SER A 588 6.98 -7.72 -62.75
C SER A 588 7.37 -6.25 -62.94
N ASP A 589 8.50 -5.79 -62.40
CA ASP A 589 8.99 -4.42 -62.63
C ASP A 589 9.62 -4.23 -64.00
N VAL A 590 10.33 -5.24 -64.47
CA VAL A 590 10.88 -5.25 -65.84
C VAL A 590 9.73 -5.20 -66.84
N LEU A 591 8.65 -5.95 -66.59
CA LEU A 591 7.43 -5.90 -67.39
C LEU A 591 6.74 -4.53 -67.31
N ARG A 592 6.60 -3.93 -66.12
CA ARG A 592 6.07 -2.56 -65.94
C ARG A 592 6.87 -1.55 -66.75
N LEU A 593 8.20 -1.66 -66.76
CA LEU A 593 9.08 -0.78 -67.53
C LEU A 593 8.91 -0.99 -69.04
N GLY A 594 8.82 -2.24 -69.51
CA GLY A 594 8.53 -2.54 -70.92
C GLY A 594 7.20 -1.97 -71.39
N ASP A 595 6.14 -2.17 -70.59
CA ASP A 595 4.81 -1.62 -70.84
C ASP A 595 4.83 -0.09 -70.91
N ALA A 596 5.57 0.54 -69.99
CA ALA A 596 5.80 1.96 -69.96
C ALA A 596 6.52 2.51 -71.21
N MET A 597 7.59 1.83 -71.67
CA MET A 597 8.33 2.21 -72.87
C MET A 597 7.48 2.08 -74.13
N PHE A 598 6.68 1.00 -74.21
CA PHE A 598 5.75 0.81 -75.30
C PHE A 598 4.70 1.93 -75.35
N ASP A 599 4.10 2.26 -74.19
CA ASP A 599 3.10 3.33 -74.08
C ASP A 599 3.73 4.71 -74.40
N HIS A 600 5.05 4.87 -74.21
CA HIS A 600 5.82 6.05 -74.61
C HIS A 600 6.16 6.10 -76.12
N GLY A 601 6.08 4.96 -76.81
CA GLY A 601 6.44 4.81 -78.23
C GLY A 601 7.91 4.41 -78.49
N ASP A 602 8.68 4.11 -77.45
CA ASP A 602 10.04 3.58 -77.58
C ASP A 602 10.00 2.04 -77.72
N TYR A 603 9.59 1.60 -78.90
CA TYR A 603 9.35 0.17 -79.17
C TYR A 603 10.65 -0.67 -79.14
N VAL A 604 11.81 -0.05 -79.41
CA VAL A 604 13.11 -0.74 -79.39
C VAL A 604 13.51 -1.05 -77.95
N GLU A 605 13.40 -0.07 -77.06
CA GLU A 605 13.71 -0.29 -75.64
C GLU A 605 12.63 -1.18 -74.98
N ALA A 606 11.37 -1.02 -75.36
CA ALA A 606 10.29 -1.91 -74.91
C ALA A 606 10.59 -3.38 -75.28
N GLN A 607 11.01 -3.64 -76.52
CA GLN A 607 11.44 -4.97 -76.96
C GLN A 607 12.53 -5.53 -76.03
N HIS A 608 13.59 -4.75 -75.74
CA HIS A 608 14.67 -5.20 -74.87
C HIS A 608 14.17 -5.59 -73.47
N GLN A 609 13.25 -4.82 -72.88
CA GLN A 609 12.66 -5.17 -71.58
C GLN A 609 11.78 -6.42 -71.63
N TYR A 610 10.98 -6.61 -72.69
CA TYR A 610 10.18 -7.84 -72.84
C TYR A 610 11.06 -9.07 -73.05
N ASP A 611 12.14 -8.95 -73.83
CA ASP A 611 13.12 -10.03 -74.02
C ASP A 611 13.74 -10.45 -72.68
N GLN A 612 14.02 -9.49 -71.79
CA GLN A 612 14.46 -9.80 -70.42
C GLN A 612 13.39 -10.55 -69.61
N VAL A 613 12.12 -10.14 -69.67
CA VAL A 613 11.02 -10.87 -69.00
C VAL A 613 10.94 -12.32 -69.46
N LEU A 614 11.13 -12.57 -70.77
CA LEU A 614 11.12 -13.92 -71.35
C LEU A 614 12.36 -14.75 -71.00
N ALA A 615 13.48 -14.10 -70.67
CA ALA A 615 14.70 -14.75 -70.22
C ALA A 615 14.68 -15.12 -68.72
N TYR A 616 13.86 -14.44 -67.91
CA TYR A 616 13.71 -14.74 -66.48
C TYR A 616 12.68 -15.84 -66.20
N GLU A 617 12.87 -16.55 -65.08
CA GLU A 617 11.85 -17.44 -64.54
C GLU A 617 10.69 -16.59 -63.96
N ALA A 618 9.52 -16.70 -64.57
CA ALA A 618 8.34 -15.92 -64.20
C ALA A 618 7.03 -16.71 -64.43
N PRO A 619 5.93 -16.29 -63.79
CA PRO A 619 4.63 -16.89 -64.03
C PRO A 619 4.28 -16.90 -65.53
N PRO A 620 3.66 -17.99 -66.05
CA PRO A 620 3.31 -18.10 -67.48
C PRO A 620 2.47 -16.93 -68.01
N ALA A 621 1.66 -16.31 -67.16
CA ALA A 621 0.88 -15.13 -67.51
C ALA A 621 1.77 -13.92 -67.86
N LEU A 622 2.86 -13.68 -67.11
CA LEU A 622 3.80 -12.59 -67.40
C LEU A 622 4.52 -12.83 -68.72
N HIS A 623 4.97 -14.07 -68.98
CA HIS A 623 5.57 -14.44 -70.26
C HIS A 623 4.60 -14.28 -71.42
N THR A 624 3.35 -14.73 -71.26
CA THR A 624 2.32 -14.63 -72.30
C THR A 624 2.03 -13.16 -72.64
N TRP A 625 1.92 -12.30 -71.62
CA TRP A 625 1.73 -10.87 -71.81
C TRP A 625 2.95 -10.20 -72.45
N ALA A 626 4.16 -10.52 -71.98
CA ALA A 626 5.39 -10.01 -72.57
C ALA A 626 5.53 -10.40 -74.04
N LYS A 627 5.23 -11.65 -74.43
CA LYS A 627 5.24 -12.09 -75.84
C LYS A 627 4.24 -11.28 -76.69
N TYR A 628 3.04 -11.03 -76.15
CA TYR A 628 2.03 -10.23 -76.85
C TYR A 628 2.49 -8.78 -77.06
N ARG A 629 3.01 -8.13 -76.01
CA ARG A 629 3.50 -6.76 -76.09
C ARG A 629 4.76 -6.63 -76.93
N LEU A 630 5.62 -7.64 -76.95
CA LEU A 630 6.77 -7.74 -77.84
C LEU A 630 6.33 -7.85 -79.30
N ALA A 631 5.36 -8.73 -79.62
CA ALA A 631 4.80 -8.84 -80.97
C ALA A 631 4.22 -7.50 -81.44
N ALA A 632 3.45 -6.81 -80.59
CA ALA A 632 2.95 -5.47 -80.90
C ALA A 632 4.08 -4.46 -81.14
N SER A 633 5.16 -4.52 -80.35
CA SER A 633 6.33 -3.63 -80.52
C SER A 633 6.99 -3.84 -81.89
N LEU A 634 7.14 -5.10 -82.30
CA LEU A 634 7.72 -5.48 -83.60
C LEU A 634 6.84 -5.03 -84.78
N GLU A 635 5.50 -5.06 -84.63
CA GLU A 635 4.59 -4.50 -85.64
C GLU A 635 4.82 -3.00 -85.84
N TYR A 636 4.91 -2.22 -84.76
CA TYR A 636 5.20 -0.78 -84.84
C TYR A 636 6.60 -0.47 -85.37
N MET A 637 7.55 -1.40 -85.23
CA MET A 637 8.89 -1.31 -85.81
C MET A 637 8.98 -1.77 -87.27
N GLY A 638 7.87 -2.22 -87.88
CA GLY A 638 7.84 -2.67 -89.27
C GLY A 638 8.38 -4.09 -89.49
N LYS A 639 8.34 -4.95 -88.47
CA LYS A 639 8.76 -6.36 -88.51
C LYS A 639 7.58 -7.33 -88.31
N PRO A 640 6.60 -7.36 -89.23
CA PRO A 640 5.37 -8.14 -89.05
C PRO A 640 5.58 -9.66 -89.04
N ASP A 641 6.60 -10.17 -89.74
CA ASP A 641 6.87 -11.61 -89.80
C ASP A 641 7.34 -12.16 -88.45
N GLU A 642 8.19 -11.41 -87.73
CA GLU A 642 8.64 -11.75 -86.38
C GLU A 642 7.49 -11.66 -85.37
N ALA A 643 6.62 -10.64 -85.50
CA ALA A 643 5.42 -10.50 -84.68
C ALA A 643 4.44 -11.67 -84.87
N ALA A 644 4.20 -12.09 -86.11
CA ALA A 644 3.32 -13.20 -86.43
C ALA A 644 3.80 -14.53 -85.83
N ALA A 645 5.13 -14.75 -85.76
CA ALA A 645 5.72 -15.93 -85.13
C ALA A 645 5.42 -15.96 -83.61
N LEU A 646 5.62 -14.85 -82.90
CA LEU A 646 5.32 -14.74 -81.47
C LEU A 646 3.82 -14.93 -81.18
N LEU A 647 2.94 -14.36 -81.99
CA LEU A 647 1.49 -14.57 -81.85
C LEU A 647 1.08 -16.03 -82.13
N ALA A 648 1.78 -16.72 -83.05
CA ALA A 648 1.56 -18.15 -83.30
C ALA A 648 1.99 -19.01 -82.11
N GLU A 649 3.10 -18.67 -81.43
CA GLU A 649 3.49 -19.34 -80.19
C GLU A 649 2.44 -19.20 -79.09
N ILE A 650 1.86 -18.00 -78.91
CA ILE A 650 0.78 -17.78 -77.93
C ILE A 650 -0.44 -18.65 -78.25
N ARG A 651 -0.79 -18.83 -79.53
CA ARG A 651 -1.90 -19.71 -79.96
C ARG A 651 -1.66 -21.19 -79.67
N GLN A 652 -0.41 -21.61 -79.55
CA GLN A 652 -0.02 -22.99 -79.27
C GLN A 652 0.06 -23.30 -77.77
N LEU A 653 -0.06 -22.29 -76.89
CA LEU A 653 -0.13 -22.51 -75.46
C LEU A 653 -1.37 -23.35 -75.13
N GLN A 654 -1.20 -24.37 -74.28
CA GLN A 654 -2.32 -25.20 -73.81
C GLN A 654 -3.20 -24.39 -72.84
N THR A 655 -4.10 -23.59 -73.39
CA THR A 655 -5.06 -22.76 -72.64
C THR A 655 -6.47 -23.35 -72.71
N ARG A 656 -7.33 -22.99 -71.75
CA ARG A 656 -8.73 -23.47 -71.68
C ARG A 656 -9.59 -23.05 -72.89
N SER A 657 -9.15 -22.05 -73.65
CA SER A 657 -9.75 -21.63 -74.92
C SER A 657 -8.66 -21.56 -76.00
N PRO A 658 -8.94 -22.00 -77.24
CA PRO A 658 -8.02 -21.87 -78.38
C PRO A 658 -8.00 -20.46 -79.00
N GLU A 659 -8.83 -19.53 -78.51
CA GLU A 659 -8.90 -18.16 -79.03
C GLU A 659 -7.77 -17.28 -78.46
N LEU A 660 -6.93 -16.75 -79.35
CA LEU A 660 -5.81 -15.87 -79.00
C LEU A 660 -6.22 -14.69 -78.11
N GLU A 661 -7.34 -14.04 -78.44
CA GLU A 661 -7.85 -12.87 -77.68
C GLU A 661 -8.23 -13.24 -76.25
N HIS A 662 -8.82 -14.42 -76.03
CA HIS A 662 -9.17 -14.90 -74.70
C HIS A 662 -7.91 -15.16 -73.87
N THR A 663 -6.90 -15.81 -74.45
CA THR A 663 -5.62 -16.07 -73.79
C THR A 663 -4.89 -14.79 -73.40
N ILE A 664 -4.84 -13.79 -74.28
CA ILE A 664 -4.24 -12.49 -73.98
C ILE A 664 -5.02 -11.78 -72.87
N ARG A 665 -6.36 -11.77 -72.94
CA ARG A 665 -7.20 -11.14 -71.91
C ARG A 665 -7.02 -11.80 -70.55
N SER A 666 -6.97 -13.13 -70.50
CA SER A 666 -6.70 -13.88 -69.27
C SER A 666 -5.32 -13.58 -68.72
N ALA A 667 -4.29 -13.50 -69.58
CA ALA A 667 -2.94 -13.12 -69.18
C ALA A 667 -2.91 -11.68 -68.65
N ALA A 668 -3.58 -10.73 -69.31
CA ALA A 668 -3.69 -9.35 -68.88
C ALA A 668 -4.35 -9.23 -67.50
N THR A 669 -5.45 -9.96 -67.26
CA THR A 669 -6.10 -9.99 -65.95
C THR A 669 -5.18 -10.58 -64.89
N ALA A 670 -4.50 -11.69 -65.18
CA ALA A 670 -3.57 -12.32 -64.25
C ALA A 670 -2.35 -11.42 -63.96
N VAL A 671 -1.84 -10.68 -64.95
CA VAL A 671 -0.78 -9.67 -64.79
C VAL A 671 -1.26 -8.52 -63.92
N LEU A 672 -2.48 -8.03 -64.15
CA LEU A 672 -3.08 -7.00 -63.30
C LEU A 672 -3.26 -7.49 -61.86
N ASP A 673 -3.71 -8.72 -61.64
CA ASP A 673 -3.84 -9.32 -60.31
C ASP A 673 -2.47 -9.50 -59.64
N GLU A 674 -1.46 -10.00 -60.37
CA GLU A 674 -0.08 -10.14 -59.87
C GLU A 674 0.51 -8.77 -59.49
N MET A 675 0.31 -7.76 -60.34
CA MET A 675 0.82 -6.40 -60.17
C MET A 675 -0.02 -5.55 -59.21
N SER A 676 -1.25 -5.96 -58.88
CA SER A 676 -2.16 -5.30 -57.93
C SER A 676 -2.26 -6.04 -56.60
N SER A 677 -1.73 -7.26 -56.50
CA SER A 677 -1.57 -7.97 -55.23
C SER A 677 -0.95 -6.98 -54.26
N LYS A 678 -1.73 -6.61 -53.23
CA LYS A 678 -1.46 -5.46 -52.38
C LYS A 678 -0.02 -5.54 -51.92
N GLU A 679 0.86 -4.73 -52.50
CA GLU A 679 2.19 -4.50 -51.95
C GLU A 679 1.92 -3.78 -50.63
N ILE A 680 1.81 -4.58 -49.57
CA ILE A 680 1.70 -4.06 -48.21
C ILE A 680 3.00 -3.27 -48.04
N PRO A 681 2.94 -1.98 -47.65
CA PRO A 681 4.15 -1.25 -47.30
C PRO A 681 4.94 -2.11 -46.31
N PRO A 682 6.28 -2.06 -46.27
CA PRO A 682 7.03 -2.76 -45.22
C PRO A 682 6.45 -2.35 -43.84
N THR A 683 5.60 -3.20 -43.28
CA THR A 683 4.73 -2.88 -42.13
C THR A 683 5.39 -3.22 -40.81
N ARG A 684 6.59 -3.81 -40.82
CA ARG A 684 7.33 -4.06 -39.59
C ARG A 684 8.00 -2.78 -39.12
N ILE A 685 7.29 -2.06 -38.25
CA ILE A 685 7.98 -1.39 -37.15
C ILE A 685 8.65 -2.54 -36.39
N PRO A 686 10.00 -2.57 -36.28
CA PRO A 686 10.63 -3.50 -35.37
C PRO A 686 9.98 -3.27 -34.01
N ASP A 687 9.59 -4.34 -33.31
CA ASP A 687 9.07 -4.25 -31.94
C ASP A 687 9.96 -3.25 -31.20
N ALA A 688 9.47 -2.01 -30.98
CA ALA A 688 10.29 -0.97 -30.41
C ALA A 688 10.76 -1.57 -29.08
N PRO A 689 12.08 -1.74 -28.86
CA PRO A 689 12.53 -2.30 -27.61
C PRO A 689 12.06 -1.30 -26.56
N ILE A 690 11.04 -1.71 -25.80
CA ILE A 690 10.62 -0.99 -24.61
C ILE A 690 11.77 -1.19 -23.63
N GLN A 691 12.83 -0.40 -23.79
CA GLN A 691 13.89 -0.32 -22.81
C GLN A 691 13.29 0.41 -21.60
N SER A 692 13.27 -0.32 -20.50
CA SER A 692 12.75 0.01 -19.17
C SER A 692 13.08 1.41 -18.69
#